data_AF-A0A918LPR8-F1
#
_entry.id   AF-A0A918LPR8-F1
#
_cell.length_a   1.000
_cell.length_b   1.000
_cell.length_c   1.000
_cell.angle_alpha   90.00
_cell.angle_beta   90.00
_cell.angle_gamma   90.00
#
_symmetry.space_group_name_H-M   'P 1'
#
loop_
_entity.id
_entity.type
_entity.pdbx_description
1 polymer ?
#
loop_
_entity_poly.entity_id
_entity_poly.type
_entity_poly.pdbx_seq_one_letter_code
_entity_poly.pdbx_strand_id
1 'polypeptide(L)'
;MSDWEKSSTARVVPPARPRKLAKVPFVELADGRLQGVVSSGSDIERVYVSSVASGTYAFACSTNNNRPCGGARGSFCNHIRALITEAVLQYGADRVARYLRAEPAGGAADAASLTAAMTGTRPPQADGKTLAAPVFSRFLRHLAYLELGPVTSPSPEMQWFPPTRAAEPEEPPNQTHATPEEGAGRQTAPVDGLDEALAAVDAFDRTLVTGLLRPRPDRAADLVELARAVAGSPLAAGVAEAVEKAAAGAAGEDHFVALAAARTALLGAAHDALTSRADETTGRTRGAQAPPAAGDRQSVNLLAAARTWLCELARTGWQGIDHELAGGAAPIVSAMLPQPGLRRLATLLDGFAAELAASCPGAALDRVPARRWGDLWSRALLLTCPGAAGPPAAAPATGRLLPLGVDLHEHATAAQAQVHAVFEPADGTPPRLVRASVSVPKPDTVVAAGVWQLLRPHLSLLAALGEGRSMDLDGMPLTDEGDLIWDDAQARTGEPADALATARVALSTAVAPPVAPLDRHPTRLAEPVFLEGYDTHQDGDTLTFTVAGQTFPVDTDRIPEAGPLTPETVAASGACIALLRWDDGGFRLQPLAVLATVRRKSVALHAGAWAGGTTDKAGVRAEKAATDAVTVLRERAGRLLRK
;
A
#
# COMPACT_ATOMS: atom_id res chain seq x y z
N MET A 1 -2.19 -18.98 -13.92
CA MET A 1 -2.21 -18.04 -12.78
C MET A 1 -3.66 -17.84 -12.39
N SER A 2 -3.94 -17.98 -11.11
CA SER A 2 -5.20 -17.63 -10.46
C SER A 2 -5.43 -16.12 -10.41
N ASP A 3 -6.66 -15.67 -10.12
CA ASP A 3 -7.01 -14.25 -10.09
C ASP A 3 -6.18 -13.45 -9.07
N TRP A 4 -5.93 -14.01 -7.88
CA TRP A 4 -5.03 -13.39 -6.89
C TRP A 4 -3.61 -13.20 -7.41
N GLU A 5 -3.05 -14.16 -8.16
CA GLU A 5 -1.68 -14.02 -8.73
C GLU A 5 -1.63 -12.95 -9.83
N LYS A 6 -2.77 -12.69 -10.48
CA LYS A 6 -2.96 -11.67 -11.51
C LYS A 6 -3.42 -10.32 -10.96
N SER A 7 -3.67 -10.21 -9.66
CA SER A 7 -4.15 -8.98 -9.05
C SER A 7 -3.00 -8.03 -8.71
N SER A 8 -3.09 -6.78 -9.15
CA SER A 8 -2.15 -5.70 -8.80
C SER A 8 -2.27 -5.29 -7.32
N THR A 9 -3.44 -5.51 -6.72
CA THR A 9 -3.77 -5.18 -5.33
C THR A 9 -3.84 -6.42 -4.45
N ALA A 10 -3.24 -7.54 -4.91
CA ALA A 10 -3.17 -8.79 -4.17
C ALA A 10 -2.64 -8.56 -2.75
N ARG A 11 -3.37 -9.09 -1.77
CA ARG A 11 -2.96 -8.98 -0.36
C ARG A 11 -1.84 -9.98 -0.08
N VAL A 12 -0.62 -9.48 0.09
CA VAL A 12 0.57 -10.31 0.40
C VAL A 12 0.78 -10.44 1.91
N VAL A 13 0.63 -9.32 2.63
CA VAL A 13 0.83 -9.24 4.07
C VAL A 13 -0.45 -8.76 4.72
N PRO A 14 -1.07 -9.52 5.66
CA PRO A 14 -2.21 -9.02 6.41
C PRO A 14 -1.83 -7.75 7.20
N PRO A 15 -2.73 -6.77 7.32
CA PRO A 15 -2.50 -5.60 8.17
C PRO A 15 -2.14 -6.01 9.60
N ALA A 16 -1.22 -5.27 10.20
CA ALA A 16 -0.88 -5.46 11.60
C ALA A 16 -2.08 -5.09 12.49
N ARG A 17 -2.27 -5.83 13.59
CA ARG A 17 -3.33 -5.52 14.55
C ARG A 17 -2.86 -4.52 15.61
N PRO A 18 -3.72 -3.59 16.07
CA PRO A 18 -3.39 -2.68 17.16
C PRO A 18 -2.99 -3.45 18.43
N ARG A 19 -1.91 -3.03 19.10
CA ARG A 19 -1.46 -3.63 20.37
C ARG A 19 -0.76 -2.62 21.28
N LYS A 20 -0.51 -3.01 22.53
CA LYS A 20 0.20 -2.17 23.50
C LYS A 20 1.71 -2.26 23.30
N LEU A 21 2.37 -1.12 23.11
CA LEU A 21 3.81 -1.07 22.79
C LEU A 21 4.73 -0.88 24.00
N ALA A 22 4.17 -0.69 25.20
CA ALA A 22 4.95 -0.40 26.41
C ALA A 22 5.96 -1.51 26.75
N LYS A 23 5.53 -2.79 26.67
CA LYS A 23 6.35 -3.95 27.06
C LYS A 23 7.24 -4.47 25.93
N VAL A 24 6.70 -4.60 24.72
CA VAL A 24 7.42 -5.06 23.54
C VAL A 24 7.24 -4.01 22.45
N PRO A 25 8.08 -2.97 22.40
CA PRO A 25 7.94 -1.91 21.41
C PRO A 25 8.16 -2.39 19.97
N PHE A 26 8.89 -3.50 19.77
CA PHE A 26 9.24 -3.97 18.43
C PHE A 26 9.28 -5.49 18.35
N VAL A 27 8.64 -6.04 17.32
CA VAL A 27 8.62 -7.48 17.01
C VAL A 27 8.51 -7.66 15.51
N GLU A 28 9.30 -8.57 14.94
CA GLU A 28 9.33 -8.86 13.52
C GLU A 28 9.53 -10.37 13.25
N LEU A 29 9.05 -10.80 12.09
CA LEU A 29 9.40 -12.08 11.48
C LEU A 29 10.40 -11.77 10.36
N ALA A 30 11.69 -11.91 10.64
CA ALA A 30 12.75 -11.58 9.69
C ALA A 30 13.94 -12.51 9.86
N ASP A 31 14.72 -12.69 8.78
CA ASP A 31 15.99 -13.42 8.77
C ASP A 31 15.89 -14.85 9.36
N GLY A 32 14.75 -15.52 9.12
CA GLY A 32 14.46 -16.85 9.65
C GLY A 32 14.24 -16.89 11.17
N ARG A 33 13.94 -15.76 11.81
CA ARG A 33 13.73 -15.64 13.25
C ARG A 33 12.47 -14.84 13.59
N LEU A 34 11.80 -15.22 14.67
CA LEU A 34 10.96 -14.30 15.43
C LEU A 34 11.91 -13.51 16.34
N GLN A 35 11.97 -12.20 16.17
CA GLN A 35 12.91 -11.35 16.91
C GLN A 35 12.33 -9.99 17.26
N GLY A 36 12.93 -9.31 18.22
CA GLY A 36 12.49 -7.97 18.58
C GLY A 36 13.11 -7.44 19.85
N VAL A 37 12.52 -6.35 20.34
CA VAL A 37 12.99 -5.57 21.48
C VAL A 37 11.93 -5.57 22.57
N VAL A 38 12.35 -5.93 23.78
CA VAL A 38 11.52 -5.98 24.98
C VAL A 38 12.04 -4.97 26.00
N SER A 39 11.16 -4.13 26.52
CA SER A 39 11.48 -3.09 27.50
C SER A 39 12.02 -3.68 28.80
N SER A 40 13.05 -3.06 29.38
CA SER A 40 13.44 -3.35 30.76
C SER A 40 12.49 -2.63 31.72
N GLY A 41 12.04 -3.33 32.77
CA GLY A 41 11.19 -2.72 33.82
C GLY A 41 11.93 -1.75 34.74
N SER A 42 13.26 -1.64 34.63
CA SER A 42 14.11 -0.86 35.53
C SER A 42 14.65 0.44 34.93
N ASP A 43 14.67 0.55 33.60
CA ASP A 43 15.33 1.62 32.85
C ASP A 43 14.81 1.57 31.42
N ILE A 44 14.37 2.70 30.89
CA ILE A 44 13.81 2.81 29.53
C ILE A 44 14.88 2.74 28.44
N GLU A 45 16.13 3.10 28.75
CA GLU A 45 17.28 3.03 27.83
C GLU A 45 17.83 1.61 27.73
N ARG A 46 17.60 0.79 28.76
CA ARG A 46 17.93 -0.63 28.75
C ARG A 46 16.81 -1.41 28.08
N VAL A 47 17.15 -2.09 26.99
CA VAL A 47 16.21 -2.99 26.32
C VAL A 47 16.84 -4.36 26.13
N TYR A 48 15.99 -5.38 26.09
CA TYR A 48 16.38 -6.76 25.81
C TYR A 48 16.07 -7.08 24.36
N VAL A 49 17.11 -7.45 23.61
CA VAL A 49 16.96 -8.05 22.29
C VAL A 49 16.73 -9.54 22.47
N SER A 50 15.59 -10.00 21.98
CA SER A 50 15.16 -11.40 22.11
C SER A 50 14.91 -12.00 20.73
N SER A 51 15.27 -13.26 20.53
CA SER A 51 14.99 -13.97 19.28
C SER A 51 14.79 -15.47 19.46
N VAL A 52 14.05 -16.06 18.53
CA VAL A 52 13.81 -17.50 18.39
C VAL A 52 13.97 -17.86 16.91
N ALA A 53 14.87 -18.78 16.60
CA ALA A 53 15.09 -19.27 15.24
C ALA A 53 13.93 -20.14 14.74
N SER A 54 13.56 -20.02 13.46
CA SER A 54 12.62 -20.93 12.82
C SER A 54 13.18 -22.36 12.76
N GLY A 55 12.31 -23.36 12.98
CA GLY A 55 12.61 -24.80 12.94
C GLY A 55 13.45 -25.34 14.10
N THR A 56 14.59 -24.71 14.41
CA THR A 56 15.47 -25.15 15.51
C THR A 56 15.06 -24.59 16.87
N TYR A 57 14.28 -23.51 16.87
CA TYR A 57 13.89 -22.72 18.03
C TYR A 57 15.06 -22.23 18.89
N ALA A 58 16.28 -22.23 18.33
CA ALA A 58 17.47 -21.75 18.99
C ALA A 58 17.27 -20.29 19.41
N PHE A 59 17.39 -20.04 20.71
CA PHE A 59 16.94 -18.78 21.30
C PHE A 59 18.09 -17.95 21.87
N ALA A 60 17.95 -16.63 21.80
CA ALA A 60 18.87 -15.71 22.43
C ALA A 60 18.10 -14.57 23.10
N CYS A 61 18.60 -14.12 24.25
CA CYS A 61 18.09 -12.95 24.94
C CYS A 61 19.25 -12.25 25.64
N SER A 62 19.51 -11.00 25.26
CA SER A 62 20.56 -10.17 25.85
C SER A 62 20.12 -8.71 25.85
N THR A 63 20.73 -7.89 26.70
CA THR A 63 20.53 -6.44 26.62
C THR A 63 21.13 -5.86 25.33
N ASN A 64 20.74 -4.64 24.97
CA ASN A 64 21.32 -3.87 23.86
C ASN A 64 22.83 -3.60 23.97
N ASN A 65 23.43 -3.78 25.15
CA ASN A 65 24.88 -3.78 25.37
C ASN A 65 25.48 -5.19 25.53
N ASN A 66 24.84 -6.21 24.96
CA ASN A 66 25.32 -7.59 24.86
C ASN A 66 25.52 -8.32 26.20
N ARG A 67 24.82 -7.92 27.28
CA ARG A 67 24.82 -8.70 28.54
C ARG A 67 23.77 -9.81 28.46
N PRO A 68 24.12 -11.09 28.70
CA PRO A 68 23.16 -12.19 28.68
C PRO A 68 22.00 -11.99 29.66
N CYS A 69 20.79 -12.40 29.27
CA CYS A 69 19.64 -12.36 30.16
C CYS A 69 19.74 -13.44 31.24
N GLY A 70 19.84 -13.03 32.51
CA GLY A 70 19.88 -13.97 33.66
C GLY A 70 18.60 -14.81 33.85
N GLY A 71 17.52 -14.48 33.14
CA GLY A 71 16.26 -15.23 33.14
C GLY A 71 16.18 -16.34 32.08
N ALA A 72 17.15 -16.45 31.17
CA ALA A 72 17.16 -17.50 30.15
C ALA A 72 17.35 -18.89 30.76
N ARG A 73 18.35 -19.10 31.63
CA ARG A 73 18.57 -20.34 32.43
C ARG A 73 18.28 -21.65 31.66
N GLY A 74 18.68 -21.74 30.38
CA GLY A 74 18.45 -22.94 29.55
C GLY A 74 17.03 -23.12 28.97
N SER A 75 16.16 -22.11 29.04
CA SER A 75 14.82 -22.12 28.44
C SER A 75 14.36 -20.71 28.01
N PHE A 76 13.15 -20.59 27.49
CA PHE A 76 12.57 -19.31 27.11
C PHE A 76 12.27 -18.45 28.35
N CYS A 77 13.00 -17.34 28.48
CA CYS A 77 12.77 -16.34 29.52
C CYS A 77 11.46 -15.58 29.32
N ASN A 78 11.07 -14.78 30.32
CA ASN A 78 9.86 -13.95 30.25
C ASN A 78 9.87 -12.93 29.09
N HIS A 79 11.04 -12.47 28.64
CA HIS A 79 11.13 -11.58 27.48
C HIS A 79 10.79 -12.31 26.18
N ILE A 80 11.32 -13.52 25.97
CA ILE A 80 11.01 -14.34 24.79
C ILE A 80 9.52 -14.72 24.78
N ARG A 81 8.96 -15.12 25.93
CA ARG A 81 7.52 -15.42 26.04
C ARG A 81 6.67 -14.20 25.69
N ALA A 82 7.02 -13.02 26.20
CA ALA A 82 6.33 -11.78 25.86
C ALA A 82 6.45 -11.44 24.36
N LEU A 83 7.62 -11.66 23.77
CA LEU A 83 7.84 -11.47 22.33
C LEU A 83 6.92 -12.37 21.51
N ILE A 84 6.81 -13.66 21.85
CA ILE A 84 5.89 -14.61 21.18
C ILE A 84 4.44 -14.16 21.32
N THR A 85 4.01 -13.77 22.52
CA THR A 85 2.65 -13.26 22.75
C THR A 85 2.34 -12.06 21.85
N GLU A 86 3.23 -11.09 21.80
CA GLU A 86 3.02 -9.87 21.02
C GLU A 86 3.14 -10.11 19.51
N ALA A 87 3.95 -11.08 19.07
CA ALA A 87 3.99 -11.54 17.69
C ALA A 87 2.66 -12.15 17.25
N VAL A 88 2.07 -13.02 18.08
CA VAL A 88 0.77 -13.64 17.81
C VAL A 88 -0.34 -12.59 17.79
N LEU A 89 -0.29 -11.60 18.68
CA LEU A 89 -1.23 -10.48 18.66
C LEU A 89 -1.09 -9.64 17.38
N GLN A 90 0.14 -9.33 16.96
CA GLN A 90 0.41 -8.45 15.81
C GLN A 90 0.14 -9.14 14.46
N TYR A 91 0.61 -10.38 14.30
CA TYR A 91 0.66 -11.08 13.02
C TYR A 91 -0.35 -12.23 12.88
N GLY A 92 -1.04 -12.61 13.96
CA GLY A 92 -1.91 -13.78 14.01
C GLY A 92 -1.14 -15.08 14.30
N ALA A 93 -1.80 -16.02 14.98
CA ALA A 93 -1.17 -17.26 15.43
C ALA A 93 -0.69 -18.14 14.28
N ASP A 94 -1.52 -18.32 13.24
CA ASP A 94 -1.20 -19.21 12.11
C ASP A 94 0.04 -18.75 11.34
N ARG A 95 0.17 -17.45 11.14
CA ARG A 95 1.34 -16.87 10.46
C ARG A 95 2.61 -17.07 11.29
N VAL A 96 2.55 -16.84 12.60
CA VAL A 96 3.70 -17.05 13.50
C VAL A 96 4.06 -18.54 13.57
N ALA A 97 3.08 -19.42 13.66
CA ALA A 97 3.25 -20.87 13.67
C ALA A 97 3.95 -21.36 12.40
N ARG A 98 3.41 -20.99 11.23
CA ARG A 98 3.97 -21.33 9.91
C ARG A 98 5.40 -20.83 9.75
N TYR A 99 5.64 -19.56 10.09
CA TYR A 99 6.96 -18.95 9.98
C TYR A 99 7.99 -19.64 10.88
N LEU A 100 7.62 -19.98 12.12
CA LEU A 100 8.50 -20.68 13.06
C LEU A 100 8.59 -22.19 12.78
N ARG A 101 7.72 -22.75 11.94
CA ARG A 101 7.53 -24.19 11.70
C ARG A 101 7.11 -24.94 12.97
N ALA A 102 6.33 -24.26 13.82
CA ALA A 102 5.85 -24.80 15.09
C ALA A 102 4.46 -25.44 14.94
N GLU A 103 4.34 -26.70 15.33
CA GLU A 103 3.09 -27.46 15.32
C GLU A 103 2.55 -27.60 16.76
N PRO A 104 1.52 -26.82 17.15
CA PRO A 104 0.90 -26.97 18.47
C PRO A 104 0.10 -28.28 18.56
N ALA A 105 0.19 -28.96 19.71
CA ALA A 105 -0.55 -30.20 19.94
C ALA A 105 -2.03 -29.90 20.28
N GLY A 106 -2.93 -30.09 19.30
CA GLY A 106 -4.39 -30.00 19.46
C GLY A 106 -4.96 -28.58 19.63
N GLY A 107 -6.07 -28.29 18.96
CA GLY A 107 -6.80 -27.01 19.05
C GLY A 107 -6.28 -25.88 18.15
N ALA A 108 -6.90 -24.70 18.24
CA ALA A 108 -6.47 -23.50 17.52
C ALA A 108 -5.13 -22.97 18.08
N ALA A 109 -4.23 -22.58 17.19
CA ALA A 109 -2.93 -22.05 17.58
C ALA A 109 -3.07 -20.76 18.40
N ASP A 110 -2.32 -20.66 19.50
CA ASP A 110 -2.20 -19.47 20.32
C ASP A 110 -0.77 -19.30 20.85
N ALA A 111 -0.48 -18.18 21.52
CA ALA A 111 0.88 -17.93 22.01
C ALA A 111 1.37 -18.98 23.02
N ALA A 112 0.47 -19.55 23.83
CA ALA A 112 0.81 -20.52 24.87
C ALA A 112 1.15 -21.88 24.27
N SER A 113 0.32 -22.38 23.36
CA SER A 113 0.50 -23.64 22.62
C SER A 113 1.76 -23.59 21.74
N LEU A 114 2.02 -22.48 21.05
CA LEU A 114 3.26 -22.32 20.27
C LEU A 114 4.49 -22.30 21.18
N THR A 115 4.44 -21.60 22.30
CA THR A 115 5.53 -21.61 23.29
C THR A 115 5.77 -23.03 23.83
N ALA A 116 4.71 -23.76 24.14
CA ALA A 116 4.80 -25.14 24.65
C ALA A 116 5.40 -26.08 23.61
N ALA A 117 4.95 -26.02 22.35
CA ALA A 117 5.48 -26.82 21.25
C ALA A 117 6.99 -26.59 21.06
N MET A 118 7.43 -25.33 21.01
CA MET A 118 8.84 -24.98 20.85
C MET A 118 9.69 -25.39 22.06
N THR A 119 9.22 -25.13 23.28
CA THR A 119 10.00 -25.48 24.48
C THR A 119 10.06 -26.98 24.73
N GLY A 120 9.07 -27.74 24.28
CA GLY A 120 9.03 -29.21 24.32
C GLY A 120 10.18 -29.88 23.57
N THR A 121 10.73 -29.22 22.54
CA THR A 121 11.90 -29.73 21.78
C THR A 121 13.23 -29.53 22.51
N ARG A 122 13.23 -28.85 23.66
CA ARG A 122 14.43 -28.46 24.44
C ARG A 122 15.44 -27.69 23.58
N PRO A 123 15.05 -26.53 23.04
CA PRO A 123 15.88 -25.83 22.09
C PRO A 123 17.18 -25.31 22.70
N PRO A 124 18.27 -25.20 21.91
CA PRO A 124 19.55 -24.72 22.40
C PRO A 124 19.52 -23.20 22.61
N GLN A 125 20.31 -22.73 23.57
CA GLN A 125 20.59 -21.30 23.72
C GLN A 125 21.68 -20.89 22.71
N ALA A 126 21.38 -19.93 21.85
CA ALA A 126 22.31 -19.36 20.87
C ALA A 126 23.14 -18.20 21.46
N ASP A 127 24.24 -17.84 20.79
CA ASP A 127 24.99 -16.63 21.13
C ASP A 127 24.20 -15.38 20.74
N GLY A 128 23.85 -14.57 21.74
CA GLY A 128 23.09 -13.34 21.53
C GLY A 128 23.91 -12.19 20.94
N LYS A 129 25.26 -12.24 21.00
CA LYS A 129 26.11 -11.11 20.58
C LYS A 129 25.99 -10.78 19.10
N THR A 130 25.95 -11.80 18.24
CA THR A 130 25.87 -11.64 16.79
C THR A 130 24.45 -11.27 16.33
N LEU A 131 23.44 -11.55 17.14
CA LEU A 131 22.03 -11.30 16.83
C LEU A 131 21.53 -9.95 17.36
N ALA A 132 22.09 -9.45 18.46
CA ALA A 132 21.56 -8.28 19.14
C ALA A 132 21.70 -6.99 18.31
N ALA A 133 22.86 -6.76 17.68
CA ALA A 133 23.13 -5.54 16.94
C ALA A 133 22.24 -5.37 15.69
N PRO A 134 22.10 -6.36 14.80
CA PRO A 134 21.21 -6.23 13.63
C PRO A 134 19.75 -5.95 14.00
N VAL A 135 19.20 -6.66 15.00
CA VAL A 135 17.82 -6.46 15.46
C VAL A 135 17.65 -5.07 16.09
N PHE A 136 18.63 -4.63 16.88
CA PHE A 136 18.58 -3.29 17.46
C PHE A 136 18.67 -2.20 16.37
N SER A 137 19.51 -2.37 15.35
CA SER A 137 19.56 -1.46 14.20
C SER A 137 18.24 -1.40 13.43
N ARG A 138 17.56 -2.54 13.22
CA ARG A 138 16.21 -2.58 12.62
C ARG A 138 15.18 -1.85 13.48
N PHE A 139 15.27 -2.00 14.81
CA PHE A 139 14.43 -1.25 15.74
C PHE A 139 14.67 0.26 15.65
N LEU A 140 15.94 0.70 15.57
CA LEU A 140 16.25 2.13 15.38
C LEU A 140 15.69 2.67 14.06
N ARG A 141 15.76 1.89 12.96
CA ARG A 141 15.10 2.25 11.69
C ARG A 141 13.59 2.38 11.84
N HIS A 142 12.95 1.44 12.53
CA HIS A 142 11.51 1.48 12.81
C HIS A 142 11.11 2.73 13.60
N LEU A 143 11.93 3.15 14.58
CA LEU A 143 11.73 4.41 15.30
C LEU A 143 11.97 5.64 14.42
N ALA A 144 12.96 5.58 13.52
CA ALA A 144 13.32 6.70 12.66
C ALA A 144 12.20 7.15 11.72
N TYR A 145 11.23 6.28 11.38
CA TYR A 145 10.03 6.69 10.65
C TYR A 145 9.28 7.84 11.33
N LEU A 146 9.26 7.87 12.67
CA LEU A 146 8.53 8.88 13.44
C LEU A 146 9.22 10.24 13.46
N GLU A 147 10.49 10.31 13.07
CA GLU A 147 11.26 11.55 12.93
C GLU A 147 11.10 12.16 11.51
N LEU A 148 10.51 11.41 10.57
CA LEU A 148 10.26 11.89 9.22
C LEU A 148 8.94 12.64 9.17
N GLY A 149 9.01 13.95 8.92
CA GLY A 149 7.81 14.77 8.67
C GLY A 149 7.08 14.28 7.40
N PRO A 150 5.74 14.35 7.37
CA PRO A 150 4.97 13.97 6.18
C PRO A 150 5.24 14.90 5.01
N VAL A 151 4.83 14.45 3.81
CA VAL A 151 4.94 15.20 2.56
C VAL A 151 3.58 15.36 1.91
N THR A 152 3.39 16.48 1.22
CA THR A 152 2.17 16.77 0.46
C THR A 152 2.33 16.53 -1.03
N SER A 153 3.55 16.18 -1.47
CA SER A 153 3.80 15.73 -2.84
C SER A 153 3.03 14.43 -3.13
N PRO A 154 2.47 14.28 -4.34
CA PRO A 154 1.70 13.09 -4.68
C PRO A 154 2.59 11.83 -4.65
N SER A 155 2.05 10.74 -4.11
CA SER A 155 2.63 9.40 -4.19
C SER A 155 1.65 8.44 -4.86
N PRO A 156 1.56 8.46 -6.21
CA PRO A 156 0.67 7.59 -6.99
C PRO A 156 0.71 6.11 -6.58
N GLU A 157 1.90 5.66 -6.17
CA GLU A 157 2.19 4.28 -5.74
C GLU A 157 1.32 3.80 -4.57
N MET A 158 0.82 4.72 -3.74
CA MET A 158 0.00 4.35 -2.60
C MET A 158 -1.32 3.68 -3.03
N GLN A 159 -1.76 3.87 -4.27
CA GLN A 159 -2.94 3.19 -4.84
C GLN A 159 -2.80 1.66 -4.94
N TRP A 160 -1.57 1.12 -4.93
CA TRP A 160 -1.34 -0.33 -4.79
C TRP A 160 -1.50 -0.83 -3.34
N PHE A 161 -1.67 0.06 -2.36
CA PHE A 161 -1.77 -0.24 -0.93
C PHE A 161 -3.05 0.32 -0.31
N PRO A 162 -4.24 -0.08 -0.79
CA PRO A 162 -5.48 0.38 -0.20
C PRO A 162 -5.66 -0.11 1.24
N PRO A 163 -6.49 0.58 2.04
CA PRO A 163 -6.77 0.16 3.40
C PRO A 163 -7.63 -1.09 3.34
N THR A 164 -7.06 -2.27 3.54
CA THR A 164 -7.87 -3.47 3.59
C THR A 164 -8.32 -3.73 5.02
N ARG A 165 -9.62 -3.89 5.26
CA ARG A 165 -10.11 -4.46 6.52
C ARG A 165 -9.37 -5.74 6.86
N ALA A 166 -9.21 -6.02 8.15
CA ALA A 166 -8.79 -7.33 8.61
C ALA A 166 -9.91 -8.36 8.35
N ALA A 167 -10.04 -8.83 7.11
CA ALA A 167 -10.84 -10.01 6.80
C ALA A 167 -10.23 -11.23 7.51
N GLU A 168 -11.09 -12.16 7.94
CA GLU A 168 -10.65 -13.48 8.38
C GLU A 168 -9.87 -14.15 7.24
N PRO A 169 -8.85 -14.97 7.54
CA PRO A 169 -8.11 -15.66 6.50
C PRO A 169 -9.09 -16.46 5.64
N GLU A 170 -9.13 -16.18 4.33
CA GLU A 170 -9.77 -17.07 3.36
C GLU A 170 -9.20 -18.48 3.58
N GLU A 171 -10.08 -19.43 3.93
CA GLU A 171 -9.74 -20.83 3.73
C GLU A 171 -9.39 -21.02 2.25
N PRO A 172 -8.36 -21.80 1.91
CA PRO A 172 -8.10 -22.12 0.52
C PRO A 172 -9.39 -22.73 -0.06
N PRO A 173 -9.91 -22.23 -1.20
CA PRO A 173 -11.13 -22.77 -1.76
C PRO A 173 -10.92 -24.26 -2.00
N ASN A 174 -11.77 -25.05 -1.37
CA ASN A 174 -11.80 -26.50 -1.55
C ASN A 174 -11.87 -26.75 -3.06
N GLN A 175 -10.99 -27.60 -3.59
CA GLN A 175 -10.99 -28.01 -5.00
C GLN A 175 -12.19 -28.95 -5.25
N THR A 176 -13.40 -28.47 -5.03
CA THR A 176 -14.57 -29.00 -5.70
C THR A 176 -14.64 -28.29 -7.03
N HIS A 177 -14.51 -29.07 -8.12
CA HIS A 177 -14.78 -28.63 -9.47
C HIS A 177 -16.18 -27.99 -9.55
N ALA A 178 -16.24 -26.68 -9.30
CA ALA A 178 -17.33 -25.85 -9.78
C ALA A 178 -17.11 -25.72 -11.29
N THR A 179 -18.06 -26.26 -12.04
CA THR A 179 -18.29 -25.87 -13.44
C THR A 179 -18.22 -24.34 -13.57
N PRO A 180 -17.76 -23.80 -14.71
CA PRO A 180 -17.73 -22.36 -14.92
C PRO A 180 -19.17 -21.85 -14.95
N GLU A 181 -19.70 -21.48 -13.79
CA GLU A 181 -20.86 -20.61 -13.70
C GLU A 181 -20.39 -19.24 -14.16
N GLU A 182 -20.98 -18.78 -15.26
CA GLU A 182 -20.85 -17.42 -15.76
C GLU A 182 -21.17 -16.45 -14.62
N GLY A 183 -20.12 -15.82 -14.08
CA GLY A 183 -20.23 -14.90 -12.95
C GLY A 183 -21.23 -13.78 -13.22
N ALA A 184 -22.33 -13.80 -12.47
CA ALA A 184 -23.25 -12.68 -12.37
C ALA A 184 -22.47 -11.44 -11.87
N GLY A 185 -22.35 -10.42 -12.72
CA GLY A 185 -21.73 -9.13 -12.38
C GLY A 185 -20.79 -8.55 -13.43
N ARG A 186 -20.38 -9.32 -14.45
CA ARG A 186 -19.44 -8.85 -15.48
C ARG A 186 -20.15 -8.45 -16.78
N GLN A 187 -20.93 -7.37 -16.78
CA GLN A 187 -21.47 -6.82 -18.03
C GLN A 187 -21.30 -5.31 -18.14
N THR A 188 -20.04 -4.91 -18.33
CA THR A 188 -19.72 -3.82 -19.26
C THR A 188 -19.25 -4.47 -20.55
N ALA A 189 -19.68 -3.96 -21.72
CA ALA A 189 -19.20 -4.47 -23.01
C ALA A 189 -17.66 -4.54 -23.02
N PRO A 190 -17.05 -5.60 -23.60
CA PRO A 190 -15.61 -5.81 -23.58
C PRO A 190 -14.87 -4.59 -24.13
N VAL A 191 -13.68 -4.33 -23.59
CA VAL A 191 -12.79 -3.27 -24.08
C VAL A 191 -11.82 -3.91 -25.06
N ASP A 192 -11.87 -3.49 -26.32
CA ASP A 192 -11.06 -4.05 -27.39
C ASP A 192 -9.56 -4.05 -27.04
N GLY A 193 -8.92 -5.21 -27.16
CA GLY A 193 -7.48 -5.38 -26.92
C GLY A 193 -7.05 -5.42 -25.45
N LEU A 194 -7.96 -5.20 -24.48
CA LEU A 194 -7.62 -5.18 -23.06
C LEU A 194 -7.15 -6.55 -22.57
N ASP A 195 -7.87 -7.61 -22.92
CA ASP A 195 -7.55 -8.97 -22.48
C ASP A 195 -6.22 -9.45 -23.08
N GLU A 196 -5.95 -9.12 -24.35
CA GLU A 196 -4.69 -9.41 -25.02
C GLU A 196 -3.51 -8.66 -24.38
N ALA A 197 -3.70 -7.38 -24.04
CA ALA A 197 -2.68 -6.59 -23.35
C ALA A 197 -2.38 -7.18 -21.96
N LEU A 198 -3.40 -7.50 -21.17
CA LEU A 198 -3.23 -8.10 -19.85
C LEU A 198 -2.60 -9.50 -19.94
N ALA A 199 -2.94 -10.29 -20.96
CA ALA A 199 -2.34 -11.60 -21.20
C ALA A 199 -0.84 -11.51 -21.54
N ALA A 200 -0.42 -10.50 -22.31
CA ALA A 200 1.00 -10.25 -22.60
C ALA A 200 1.77 -9.85 -21.32
N VAL A 201 1.17 -9.05 -20.45
CA VAL A 201 1.77 -8.73 -19.14
C VAL A 201 1.81 -9.98 -18.24
N ASP A 202 0.77 -10.82 -18.26
CA ASP A 202 0.76 -12.11 -17.54
C ASP A 202 1.86 -13.05 -18.01
N ALA A 203 2.15 -13.07 -19.32
CA ALA A 203 3.27 -13.81 -19.87
C ALA A 203 4.60 -13.29 -19.32
N PHE A 204 4.83 -11.99 -19.36
CA PHE A 204 6.06 -11.42 -18.81
C PHE A 204 6.21 -11.69 -17.30
N ASP A 205 5.17 -11.55 -16.50
CA ASP A 205 5.26 -11.75 -15.05
C ASP A 205 5.58 -13.20 -14.67
N ARG A 206 5.11 -14.17 -15.46
CA ARG A 206 5.51 -15.58 -15.31
C ARG A 206 7.02 -15.80 -15.49
N THR A 207 7.72 -14.93 -16.21
CA THR A 207 9.17 -14.99 -16.37
C THR A 207 9.89 -14.41 -15.16
N LEU A 208 9.36 -13.33 -14.56
CA LEU A 208 9.88 -12.74 -13.32
C LEU A 208 9.73 -13.70 -12.12
N VAL A 209 8.68 -14.53 -12.10
CA VAL A 209 8.51 -15.57 -11.06
C VAL A 209 9.72 -16.52 -11.01
N THR A 210 10.19 -16.96 -12.18
CA THR A 210 11.30 -17.92 -12.29
C THR A 210 12.68 -17.27 -12.39
N GLY A 211 12.74 -15.97 -12.69
CA GLY A 211 13.98 -15.21 -12.87
C GLY A 211 14.52 -15.22 -14.30
N LEU A 212 15.29 -14.17 -14.62
CA LEU A 212 15.84 -13.92 -15.95
C LEU A 212 17.32 -14.31 -16.10
N LEU A 213 17.96 -14.83 -15.05
CA LEU A 213 19.37 -15.25 -15.11
C LEU A 213 19.57 -16.52 -15.95
N ARG A 214 18.64 -17.48 -15.86
CA ARG A 214 18.66 -18.77 -16.57
C ARG A 214 17.24 -19.14 -17.01
N PRO A 215 16.66 -18.41 -17.97
CA PRO A 215 15.28 -18.67 -18.40
C PRO A 215 15.15 -20.07 -18.98
N ARG A 216 14.04 -20.74 -18.65
CA ARG A 216 13.68 -22.02 -19.29
C ARG A 216 13.13 -21.75 -20.71
N PRO A 217 13.20 -22.71 -21.64
CA PRO A 217 12.73 -22.51 -23.02
C PRO A 217 11.25 -22.08 -23.12
N ASP A 218 10.37 -22.59 -22.25
CA ASP A 218 8.96 -22.16 -22.17
C ASP A 218 8.82 -20.70 -21.74
N ARG A 219 9.69 -20.22 -20.84
CA ARG A 219 9.72 -18.83 -20.36
C ARG A 219 10.32 -17.85 -21.37
N ALA A 220 11.20 -18.33 -22.25
CA ALA A 220 11.70 -17.53 -23.36
C ALA A 220 10.58 -17.17 -24.35
N ALA A 221 9.61 -18.07 -24.57
CA ALA A 221 8.44 -17.78 -25.41
C ALA A 221 7.53 -16.70 -24.79
N ASP A 222 7.34 -16.74 -23.47
CA ASP A 222 6.57 -15.73 -22.74
C ASP A 222 7.16 -14.31 -22.90
N LEU A 223 8.49 -14.16 -22.99
CA LEU A 223 9.15 -12.87 -23.26
C LEU A 223 8.84 -12.32 -24.67
N VAL A 224 8.68 -13.21 -25.65
CA VAL A 224 8.40 -12.81 -27.04
C VAL A 224 7.00 -12.18 -27.16
N GLU A 225 6.03 -12.61 -26.34
CA GLU A 225 4.70 -12.01 -26.34
C GLU A 225 4.73 -10.53 -25.95
N LEU A 226 5.59 -10.15 -24.98
CA LEU A 226 5.79 -8.75 -24.61
C LEU A 226 6.35 -7.94 -25.79
N ALA A 227 7.36 -8.46 -26.50
CA ALA A 227 7.92 -7.78 -27.68
C ALA A 227 6.89 -7.62 -28.81
N ARG A 228 6.05 -8.64 -29.05
CA ARG A 228 4.97 -8.56 -30.05
C ARG A 228 3.95 -7.50 -29.69
N ALA A 229 3.52 -7.44 -28.43
CA ALA A 229 2.52 -6.50 -27.97
C ALA A 229 2.96 -5.03 -28.14
N VAL A 230 4.27 -4.75 -28.12
CA VAL A 230 4.82 -3.39 -28.32
C VAL A 230 5.46 -3.18 -29.69
N ALA A 231 5.33 -4.12 -30.63
CA ALA A 231 6.01 -4.07 -31.93
C ALA A 231 5.60 -2.87 -32.80
N GLY A 232 4.38 -2.35 -32.61
CA GLY A 232 3.88 -1.15 -33.29
C GLY A 232 4.29 0.18 -32.64
N SER A 233 5.09 0.14 -31.57
CA SER A 233 5.45 1.32 -30.78
C SER A 233 6.90 1.76 -30.99
N PRO A 234 7.28 2.97 -30.56
CA PRO A 234 8.67 3.41 -30.53
C PRO A 234 9.61 2.53 -29.69
N LEU A 235 9.08 1.65 -28.82
CA LEU A 235 9.87 0.75 -27.98
C LEU A 235 10.31 -0.53 -28.71
N ALA A 236 9.75 -0.82 -29.90
CA ALA A 236 9.86 -2.12 -30.55
C ALA A 236 11.30 -2.65 -30.68
N ALA A 237 12.24 -1.84 -31.18
CA ALA A 237 13.62 -2.26 -31.38
C ALA A 237 14.34 -2.55 -30.05
N GLY A 238 14.24 -1.65 -29.07
CA GLY A 238 14.90 -1.80 -27.78
C GLY A 238 14.32 -2.97 -26.97
N VAL A 239 13.02 -3.22 -27.07
CA VAL A 239 12.37 -4.35 -26.39
C VAL A 239 12.70 -5.67 -27.07
N ALA A 240 12.75 -5.72 -28.40
CA ALA A 240 13.17 -6.92 -29.12
C ALA A 240 14.61 -7.33 -28.73
N GLU A 241 15.54 -6.36 -28.66
CA GLU A 241 16.90 -6.61 -28.19
C GLU A 241 16.90 -7.09 -26.72
N ALA A 242 16.17 -6.41 -25.85
CA ALA A 242 16.10 -6.78 -24.43
C ALA A 242 15.53 -8.19 -24.23
N VAL A 243 14.51 -8.58 -25.00
CA VAL A 243 13.93 -9.93 -25.00
C VAL A 243 14.93 -10.97 -25.48
N GLU A 244 15.68 -10.70 -26.56
CA GLU A 244 16.75 -11.60 -27.03
C GLU A 244 17.80 -11.83 -25.94
N LYS A 245 18.29 -10.75 -25.32
CA LYS A 245 19.31 -10.85 -24.26
C LYS A 245 18.77 -11.51 -23.00
N ALA A 246 17.53 -11.23 -22.61
CA ALA A 246 16.89 -11.86 -21.47
C ALA A 246 16.69 -13.36 -21.71
N ALA A 247 16.22 -13.77 -22.88
CA ALA A 247 16.06 -15.18 -23.27
C ALA A 247 17.40 -15.94 -23.30
N ALA A 248 18.50 -15.26 -23.58
CA ALA A 248 19.86 -15.82 -23.53
C ALA A 248 20.49 -15.81 -22.12
N GLY A 249 19.82 -15.29 -21.09
CA GLY A 249 20.38 -15.12 -19.75
C GLY A 249 21.49 -14.06 -19.67
N ALA A 250 21.56 -13.16 -20.65
CA ALA A 250 22.59 -12.13 -20.82
C ALA A 250 22.05 -10.70 -20.67
N ALA A 251 20.81 -10.53 -20.17
CA ALA A 251 20.22 -9.22 -19.94
C ALA A 251 21.01 -8.41 -18.90
N GLY A 252 21.19 -7.14 -19.23
CA GLY A 252 21.87 -6.14 -18.43
C GLY A 252 20.86 -5.15 -17.88
N GLU A 253 21.36 -4.12 -17.21
CA GLU A 253 20.51 -3.08 -16.61
C GLU A 253 19.60 -2.41 -17.64
N ASP A 254 20.15 -1.94 -18.76
CA ASP A 254 19.38 -1.25 -19.81
C ASP A 254 18.30 -2.16 -20.41
N HIS A 255 18.58 -3.46 -20.54
CA HIS A 255 17.61 -4.45 -20.99
C HIS A 255 16.44 -4.58 -19.99
N PHE A 256 16.70 -4.62 -18.69
CA PHE A 256 15.63 -4.66 -17.69
C PHE A 256 14.81 -3.38 -17.65
N VAL A 257 15.43 -2.21 -17.84
CA VAL A 257 14.72 -0.93 -17.97
C VAL A 257 13.80 -0.95 -19.18
N ALA A 258 14.26 -1.45 -20.34
CA ALA A 258 13.43 -1.57 -21.54
C ALA A 258 12.23 -2.53 -21.34
N LEU A 259 12.43 -3.66 -20.66
CA LEU A 259 11.35 -4.61 -20.34
C LEU A 259 10.33 -4.00 -19.36
N ALA A 260 10.78 -3.31 -18.31
CA ALA A 260 9.90 -2.58 -17.40
C ALA A 260 9.12 -1.48 -18.13
N ALA A 261 9.76 -0.73 -19.02
CA ALA A 261 9.12 0.30 -19.82
C ALA A 261 8.03 -0.28 -20.74
N ALA A 262 8.30 -1.41 -21.42
CA ALA A 262 7.32 -2.10 -22.26
C ALA A 262 6.11 -2.55 -21.46
N ARG A 263 6.35 -3.16 -20.30
CA ARG A 263 5.30 -3.64 -19.39
C ARG A 263 4.44 -2.47 -18.89
N THR A 264 5.07 -1.37 -18.44
CA THR A 264 4.37 -0.15 -18.01
C THR A 264 3.60 0.50 -19.15
N ALA A 265 4.13 0.49 -20.38
CA ALA A 265 3.42 1.04 -21.54
C ALA A 265 2.14 0.26 -21.87
N LEU A 266 2.17 -1.08 -21.79
CA LEU A 266 0.98 -1.91 -21.97
C LEU A 266 -0.09 -1.66 -20.90
N LEU A 267 0.32 -1.57 -19.63
CA LEU A 267 -0.59 -1.22 -18.54
C LEU A 267 -1.11 0.22 -18.67
N GLY A 268 -0.30 1.12 -19.24
CA GLY A 268 -0.71 2.47 -19.57
C GLY A 268 -1.76 2.52 -20.68
N ALA A 269 -1.63 1.70 -21.73
CA ALA A 269 -2.63 1.55 -22.77
C ALA A 269 -3.94 0.96 -22.24
N ALA A 270 -3.85 -0.05 -21.36
CA ALA A 270 -5.00 -0.62 -20.66
C ALA A 270 -5.71 0.44 -19.79
N HIS A 271 -4.94 1.24 -19.04
CA HIS A 271 -5.47 2.37 -18.29
C HIS A 271 -6.22 3.35 -19.20
N ASP A 272 -5.63 3.79 -20.31
CA ASP A 272 -6.23 4.79 -21.19
C ASP A 272 -7.55 4.30 -21.82
N ALA A 273 -7.63 3.02 -22.17
CA ALA A 273 -8.85 2.40 -22.67
C ALA A 273 -9.95 2.31 -21.59
N LEU A 274 -9.57 1.93 -20.36
CA LEU A 274 -10.49 1.88 -19.21
C LEU A 274 -10.97 3.27 -18.79
N THR A 275 -10.08 4.26 -18.78
CA THR A 275 -10.43 5.67 -18.51
C THR A 275 -11.40 6.19 -19.55
N SER A 276 -11.18 5.89 -20.84
CA SER A 276 -12.12 6.28 -21.90
C SER A 276 -13.51 5.69 -21.66
N ARG A 277 -13.60 4.43 -21.24
CA ARG A 277 -14.88 3.80 -20.88
C ARG A 277 -15.52 4.43 -19.63
N ALA A 278 -14.72 4.79 -18.63
CA ALA A 278 -15.23 5.48 -17.44
C ALA A 278 -15.76 6.88 -17.79
N ASP A 279 -15.08 7.60 -18.68
CA ASP A 279 -15.48 8.93 -19.17
C ASP A 279 -16.79 8.84 -19.97
N GLU A 280 -16.96 7.84 -20.85
CA GLU A 280 -18.21 7.55 -21.55
C GLU A 280 -19.37 7.27 -20.58
N THR A 281 -19.12 6.46 -19.55
CA THR A 281 -20.13 6.05 -18.57
C THR A 281 -20.57 7.22 -17.68
N THR A 282 -19.64 8.13 -17.35
CA THR A 282 -19.89 9.27 -16.46
C THR A 282 -20.22 10.57 -17.20
N GLY A 283 -20.09 10.59 -18.53
CA GLY A 283 -20.21 11.81 -19.36
C GLY A 283 -19.09 12.83 -19.11
N ARG A 284 -17.93 12.38 -18.60
CA ARG A 284 -16.86 13.26 -18.13
C ARG A 284 -15.98 13.73 -19.27
N THR A 285 -15.53 14.99 -19.15
CA THR A 285 -14.52 15.55 -20.05
C THR A 285 -13.16 15.57 -19.36
N ARG A 286 -12.09 15.37 -20.13
CA ARG A 286 -10.72 15.31 -19.61
C ARG A 286 -9.82 16.34 -20.28
N GLY A 287 -8.95 16.95 -19.48
CA GLY A 287 -7.98 17.92 -19.97
C GLY A 287 -6.99 17.30 -20.96
N ALA A 288 -6.48 18.13 -21.88
CA ALA A 288 -5.43 17.71 -22.80
C ALA A 288 -4.10 17.50 -22.06
N GLN A 289 -3.37 16.46 -22.45
CA GLN A 289 -2.07 16.16 -21.86
C GLN A 289 -0.96 16.99 -22.53
N ALA A 290 -0.15 17.68 -21.74
CA ALA A 290 1.08 18.29 -22.21
C ALA A 290 2.19 17.22 -22.40
N PRO A 291 3.05 17.35 -23.43
CA PRO A 291 4.21 16.49 -23.56
C PRO A 291 5.17 16.71 -22.38
N PRO A 292 5.76 15.65 -21.80
CA PRO A 292 6.67 15.80 -20.68
C PRO A 292 7.92 16.57 -21.09
N ALA A 293 8.38 17.48 -20.23
CA ALA A 293 9.68 18.13 -20.40
C ALA A 293 10.81 17.12 -20.14
N ALA A 294 11.87 17.16 -20.96
CA ALA A 294 13.05 16.35 -20.73
C ALA A 294 13.76 16.83 -19.45
N GLY A 295 13.90 15.94 -18.47
CA GLY A 295 14.59 16.23 -17.21
C GLY A 295 16.11 16.04 -17.31
N ASP A 296 16.87 16.82 -16.55
CA ASP A 296 18.32 16.68 -16.46
C ASP A 296 18.74 15.41 -15.72
N ARG A 297 19.90 14.86 -16.13
CA ARG A 297 20.50 13.69 -15.50
C ARG A 297 21.16 14.07 -14.16
N GLN A 298 20.50 13.78 -13.05
CA GLN A 298 21.15 13.72 -11.75
C GLN A 298 21.57 12.29 -11.42
N SER A 299 22.88 12.02 -11.43
CA SER A 299 23.44 10.76 -10.92
C SER A 299 23.53 10.84 -9.41
N VAL A 300 22.44 10.51 -8.72
CA VAL A 300 22.51 10.28 -7.27
C VAL A 300 22.95 8.84 -7.07
N ASN A 301 24.07 8.61 -6.38
CA ASN A 301 24.62 7.27 -6.10
C ASN A 301 23.58 6.28 -5.53
N LEU A 302 22.54 6.79 -4.85
CA LEU A 302 21.44 6.00 -4.29
C LEU A 302 20.50 5.42 -5.36
N LEU A 303 20.23 6.13 -6.47
CA LEU A 303 19.39 5.62 -7.56
C LEU A 303 20.05 4.42 -8.25
N ALA A 304 21.38 4.47 -8.43
CA ALA A 304 22.16 3.35 -8.97
C ALA A 304 22.15 2.13 -8.03
N ALA A 305 22.25 2.35 -6.71
CA ALA A 305 22.15 1.28 -5.73
C ALA A 305 20.77 0.61 -5.75
N ALA A 306 19.68 1.41 -5.76
CA ALA A 306 18.32 0.89 -5.89
C ALA A 306 18.15 0.06 -7.17
N ARG A 307 18.67 0.57 -8.30
CA ARG A 307 18.59 -0.11 -9.59
C ARG A 307 19.36 -1.43 -9.61
N THR A 308 20.55 -1.47 -9.00
CA THR A 308 21.34 -2.70 -8.87
C THR A 308 20.56 -3.78 -8.13
N TRP A 309 19.97 -3.43 -6.98
CA TRP A 309 19.12 -4.33 -6.20
C TRP A 309 17.91 -4.84 -7.00
N LEU A 310 17.21 -3.96 -7.71
CA LEU A 310 16.08 -4.33 -8.57
C LEU A 310 16.48 -5.25 -9.73
N CYS A 311 17.69 -5.08 -10.29
CA CYS A 311 18.22 -5.96 -11.33
C CYS A 311 18.58 -7.34 -10.76
N GLU A 312 19.14 -7.41 -9.55
CA GLU A 312 19.39 -8.67 -8.85
C GLU A 312 18.10 -9.44 -8.57
N LEU A 313 17.05 -8.75 -8.13
CA LEU A 313 15.72 -9.34 -7.99
C LEU A 313 15.20 -9.95 -9.30
N ALA A 314 15.27 -9.22 -10.41
CA ALA A 314 14.81 -9.72 -11.72
C ALA A 314 15.62 -10.93 -12.22
N ARG A 315 16.94 -10.94 -11.96
CA ARG A 315 17.82 -12.07 -12.31
C ARG A 315 17.45 -13.31 -11.50
N THR A 316 17.32 -13.16 -10.19
CA THR A 316 17.05 -14.25 -9.24
C THR A 316 15.63 -14.79 -9.38
N GLY A 317 14.67 -13.91 -9.65
CA GLY A 317 13.25 -14.24 -9.69
C GLY A 317 12.63 -14.43 -8.31
N TRP A 318 11.29 -14.34 -8.26
CA TRP A 318 10.52 -14.39 -7.00
C TRP A 318 10.71 -15.69 -6.22
N GLN A 319 10.86 -16.82 -6.92
CA GLN A 319 11.09 -18.12 -6.27
C GLN A 319 12.50 -18.30 -5.71
N GLY A 320 13.46 -17.49 -6.17
CA GLY A 320 14.86 -17.54 -5.74
C GLY A 320 15.19 -16.60 -4.58
N ILE A 321 14.25 -15.79 -4.10
CA ILE A 321 14.53 -14.79 -3.06
C ILE A 321 14.88 -15.46 -1.72
N ASP A 322 15.90 -14.93 -1.07
CA ASP A 322 16.30 -15.25 0.29
C ASP A 322 16.30 -13.98 1.17
N HIS A 323 16.62 -14.17 2.45
CA HIS A 323 16.64 -13.07 3.41
C HIS A 323 17.73 -12.03 3.11
N GLU A 324 18.84 -12.41 2.48
CA GLU A 324 19.93 -11.50 2.14
C GLU A 324 19.50 -10.56 1.00
N LEU A 325 18.97 -11.13 -0.08
CA LEU A 325 18.47 -10.36 -1.22
C LEU A 325 17.31 -9.45 -0.83
N ALA A 326 16.32 -9.95 -0.06
CA ALA A 326 15.22 -9.11 0.42
C ALA A 326 15.71 -8.00 1.37
N GLY A 327 16.71 -8.29 2.20
CA GLY A 327 17.32 -7.34 3.13
C GLY A 327 18.16 -6.24 2.46
N GLY A 328 18.61 -6.44 1.22
CA GLY A 328 19.48 -5.53 0.48
C GLY A 328 18.92 -4.10 0.29
N ALA A 329 17.60 -3.94 0.30
CA ALA A 329 16.97 -2.62 0.20
C ALA A 329 17.13 -1.75 1.46
N ALA A 330 17.32 -2.35 2.64
CA ALA A 330 17.35 -1.66 3.92
C ALA A 330 18.29 -0.44 3.97
N PRO A 331 19.60 -0.56 3.65
CA PRO A 331 20.51 0.59 3.66
C PRO A 331 20.16 1.65 2.62
N ILE A 332 19.62 1.24 1.46
CA ILE A 332 19.22 2.13 0.36
C ILE A 332 18.05 3.00 0.84
N VAL A 333 17.00 2.38 1.37
CA VAL A 333 15.81 3.04 1.92
C VAL A 333 16.19 3.98 3.06
N SER A 334 17.02 3.52 4.01
CA SER A 334 17.46 4.36 5.13
C SER A 334 18.21 5.62 4.69
N ALA A 335 18.94 5.58 3.57
CA ALA A 335 19.62 6.74 3.01
C ALA A 335 18.71 7.65 2.18
N MET A 336 17.66 7.10 1.55
CA MET A 336 16.73 7.85 0.71
C MET A 336 15.62 8.54 1.51
N LEU A 337 15.04 7.89 2.52
CA LEU A 337 13.88 8.41 3.27
C LEU A 337 14.06 9.83 3.85
N PRO A 338 15.24 10.21 4.40
CA PRO A 338 15.46 11.57 4.88
C PRO A 338 15.38 12.63 3.77
N GLN A 339 15.60 12.28 2.50
CA GLN A 339 15.64 13.19 1.36
C GLN A 339 14.26 13.32 0.70
N PRO A 340 13.56 14.47 0.79
CA PRO A 340 12.18 14.60 0.29
C PRO A 340 12.00 14.20 -1.18
N GLY A 341 12.93 14.58 -2.06
CA GLY A 341 12.88 14.23 -3.49
C GLY A 341 13.06 12.74 -3.80
N LEU A 342 13.55 11.93 -2.85
CA LEU A 342 13.70 10.48 -3.01
C LEU A 342 12.62 9.68 -2.25
N ARG A 343 11.75 10.33 -1.48
CA ARG A 343 10.77 9.64 -0.62
C ARG A 343 9.79 8.78 -1.40
N ARG A 344 9.35 9.24 -2.58
CA ARG A 344 8.45 8.47 -3.45
C ARG A 344 9.03 7.08 -3.77
N LEU A 345 10.26 7.04 -4.27
CA LEU A 345 10.97 5.78 -4.55
C LEU A 345 11.29 5.02 -3.26
N ALA A 346 11.73 5.71 -2.20
CA ALA A 346 12.08 5.07 -0.94
C ALA A 346 10.88 4.33 -0.33
N THR A 347 9.71 4.94 -0.29
CA THR A 347 8.46 4.34 0.21
C THR A 347 8.08 3.11 -0.62
N LEU A 348 8.20 3.18 -1.94
CA LEU A 348 7.93 2.03 -2.81
C LEU A 348 8.91 0.88 -2.57
N LEU A 349 10.21 1.16 -2.50
CA LEU A 349 11.25 0.15 -2.23
C LEU A 349 11.07 -0.47 -0.85
N ASP A 350 10.76 0.33 0.17
CA ASP A 350 10.54 -0.13 1.54
C ASP A 350 9.31 -1.02 1.63
N GLY A 351 8.21 -0.62 0.95
CA GLY A 351 7.01 -1.42 0.87
C GLY A 351 7.23 -2.75 0.17
N PHE A 352 7.88 -2.72 -0.99
CA PHE A 352 8.19 -3.92 -1.76
C PHE A 352 9.13 -4.86 -1.00
N ALA A 353 10.20 -4.33 -0.38
CA ALA A 353 11.12 -5.11 0.43
C ALA A 353 10.42 -5.75 1.65
N ALA A 354 9.46 -5.06 2.27
CA ALA A 354 8.67 -5.63 3.36
C ALA A 354 7.82 -6.82 2.91
N GLU A 355 7.19 -6.77 1.73
CA GLU A 355 6.45 -7.89 1.15
C GLU A 355 7.34 -9.08 0.80
N LEU A 356 8.51 -8.82 0.21
CA LEU A 356 9.50 -9.85 -0.09
C LEU A 356 9.98 -10.51 1.21
N ALA A 357 10.38 -9.72 2.20
CA ALA A 357 10.87 -10.23 3.49
C ALA A 357 9.81 -11.06 4.22
N ALA A 358 8.54 -10.64 4.19
CA ALA A 358 7.42 -11.40 4.76
C ALA A 358 7.19 -12.75 4.07
N SER A 359 7.66 -12.88 2.83
CA SER A 359 7.53 -14.05 1.97
C SER A 359 8.80 -14.91 1.90
N CYS A 360 9.89 -14.49 2.56
CA CYS A 360 11.18 -15.18 2.51
C CYS A 360 11.27 -16.38 3.48
N PRO A 361 11.95 -17.48 3.08
CA PRO A 361 12.46 -17.74 1.73
C PRO A 361 11.33 -18.11 0.76
N GLY A 362 11.31 -17.47 -0.42
CA GLY A 362 10.19 -17.53 -1.38
C GLY A 362 9.88 -18.93 -1.91
N ALA A 363 10.77 -19.91 -1.72
CA ALA A 363 10.59 -21.31 -2.07
C ALA A 363 9.49 -22.04 -1.28
N ALA A 364 9.02 -21.46 -0.16
CA ALA A 364 7.91 -22.00 0.63
C ALA A 364 6.55 -21.35 0.33
N LEU A 365 6.48 -20.40 -0.61
CA LEU A 365 5.21 -19.82 -1.05
C LEU A 365 4.49 -20.76 -2.01
N ASP A 366 3.29 -21.19 -1.65
CA ASP A 366 2.43 -22.00 -2.53
C ASP A 366 1.96 -21.21 -3.77
N ARG A 367 1.88 -19.87 -3.66
CA ARG A 367 1.45 -18.94 -4.72
C ARG A 367 2.27 -17.66 -4.67
N VAL A 368 2.54 -17.05 -5.83
CA VAL A 368 3.33 -15.81 -5.95
C VAL A 368 2.43 -14.69 -6.51
N PRO A 369 2.38 -13.50 -5.88
CA PRO A 369 1.54 -12.38 -6.34
C PRO A 369 2.19 -11.69 -7.56
N ALA A 370 2.27 -12.42 -8.68
CA ALA A 370 3.16 -12.09 -9.78
C ALA A 370 2.85 -10.74 -10.42
N ARG A 371 1.57 -10.37 -10.59
CA ARG A 371 1.18 -9.05 -11.11
C ARG A 371 1.63 -7.93 -10.21
N ARG A 372 1.29 -8.01 -8.92
CA ARG A 372 1.66 -7.02 -7.92
C ARG A 372 3.18 -6.82 -7.85
N TRP A 373 3.96 -7.89 -7.71
CA TRP A 373 5.42 -7.74 -7.63
C TRP A 373 6.03 -7.27 -8.94
N GLY A 374 5.46 -7.66 -10.10
CA GLY A 374 5.83 -7.10 -11.40
C GLY A 374 5.54 -5.59 -11.50
N ASP A 375 4.42 -5.11 -10.94
CA ASP A 375 4.05 -3.69 -10.91
C ASP A 375 5.03 -2.89 -10.03
N LEU A 376 5.26 -3.34 -8.80
CA LEU A 376 6.17 -2.70 -7.85
C LEU A 376 7.60 -2.66 -8.40
N TRP A 377 8.07 -3.76 -8.99
CA TRP A 377 9.39 -3.83 -9.61
C TRP A 377 9.53 -2.87 -10.81
N SER A 378 8.58 -2.91 -11.75
CA SER A 378 8.64 -2.08 -12.96
C SER A 378 8.57 -0.59 -12.61
N ARG A 379 7.66 -0.22 -11.69
CA ARG A 379 7.54 1.16 -11.22
C ARG A 379 8.83 1.61 -10.52
N ALA A 380 9.36 0.81 -9.60
CA ALA A 380 10.57 1.16 -8.87
C ALA A 380 11.76 1.32 -9.82
N LEU A 381 11.90 0.43 -10.81
CA LEU A 381 12.98 0.48 -11.78
C LEU A 381 12.92 1.75 -12.63
N LEU A 382 11.72 2.09 -13.14
CA LEU A 382 11.53 3.31 -13.94
C LEU A 382 11.72 4.59 -13.11
N LEU A 383 11.33 4.61 -11.83
CA LEU A 383 11.58 5.75 -10.94
C LEU A 383 13.08 5.97 -10.65
N THR A 384 13.93 4.97 -10.90
CA THR A 384 15.40 5.20 -10.85
C THR A 384 15.94 5.94 -12.07
N CYS A 385 15.14 6.09 -13.14
CA CYS A 385 15.58 6.74 -14.37
C CYS A 385 15.56 8.27 -14.24
N PRO A 386 16.52 8.98 -14.85
CA PRO A 386 16.53 10.44 -14.88
C PRO A 386 15.21 11.04 -15.35
N GLY A 387 14.71 12.06 -14.64
CA GLY A 387 13.45 12.74 -14.96
C GLY A 387 12.17 12.00 -14.56
N ALA A 388 12.24 10.70 -14.22
CA ALA A 388 11.05 9.91 -13.88
C ALA A 388 10.40 10.30 -12.55
N ALA A 389 11.20 10.78 -11.59
CA ALA A 389 10.75 11.22 -10.26
C ALA A 389 10.89 12.74 -10.06
N GLY A 390 11.03 13.51 -11.15
CA GLY A 390 11.12 14.97 -11.06
C GLY A 390 9.86 15.57 -10.43
N PRO A 391 9.98 16.68 -9.69
CA PRO A 391 8.80 17.37 -9.17
C PRO A 391 7.91 17.79 -10.36
N PRO A 392 6.59 17.52 -10.28
CA PRO A 392 5.69 17.91 -11.36
C PRO A 392 5.67 19.43 -11.48
N ALA A 393 5.55 19.92 -12.72
CA ALA A 393 5.27 21.34 -12.93
C ALA A 393 3.94 21.68 -12.25
N ALA A 394 3.92 22.80 -11.52
CA ALA A 394 2.74 23.28 -10.83
C ALA A 394 2.53 24.76 -11.12
N ALA A 395 1.28 25.15 -11.34
CA ALA A 395 0.86 26.53 -11.48
C ALA A 395 0.07 26.98 -10.23
N PRO A 396 0.16 28.25 -9.83
CA PRO A 396 -0.62 28.76 -8.71
C PRO A 396 -2.12 28.71 -9.04
N ALA A 397 -2.92 28.18 -8.13
CA ALA A 397 -4.36 28.08 -8.23
C ALA A 397 -5.05 28.86 -7.11
N THR A 398 -5.91 29.80 -7.51
CA THR A 398 -6.73 30.63 -6.60
C THR A 398 -8.20 30.36 -6.89
N GLY A 399 -8.99 30.10 -5.86
CA GLY A 399 -10.39 29.72 -6.01
C GLY A 399 -10.95 28.99 -4.80
N ARG A 400 -12.13 28.39 -4.96
CA ARG A 400 -12.82 27.66 -3.90
C ARG A 400 -12.65 26.16 -4.10
N LEU A 401 -12.30 25.46 -3.03
CA LEU A 401 -12.14 24.01 -3.00
C LEU A 401 -13.30 23.38 -2.21
N LEU A 402 -13.94 22.38 -2.81
CA LEU A 402 -15.10 21.67 -2.28
C LEU A 402 -14.74 20.19 -2.03
N PRO A 403 -14.41 19.80 -0.80
CA PRO A 403 -14.02 18.43 -0.48
C PRO A 403 -15.18 17.45 -0.66
N LEU A 404 -14.92 16.32 -1.33
CA LEU A 404 -15.90 15.24 -1.56
C LEU A 404 -15.73 14.09 -0.57
N GLY A 405 -14.49 13.73 -0.24
CA GLY A 405 -14.17 12.61 0.63
C GLY A 405 -12.67 12.32 0.69
N VAL A 406 -12.28 11.38 1.55
CA VAL A 406 -10.89 10.92 1.70
C VAL A 406 -10.78 9.45 1.38
N ASP A 407 -9.80 9.14 0.54
CA ASP A 407 -9.26 7.81 0.33
C ASP A 407 -7.99 7.63 1.18
N LEU A 408 -8.02 6.66 2.11
CA LEU A 408 -6.95 6.45 3.08
C LEU A 408 -6.14 5.21 2.71
N HIS A 409 -4.94 5.35 2.17
CA HIS A 409 -4.06 4.24 1.85
C HIS A 409 -3.22 3.84 3.06
N GLU A 410 -3.09 2.54 3.29
CA GLU A 410 -2.32 2.02 4.41
C GLU A 410 -1.44 0.83 4.00
N HIS A 411 -0.12 1.00 4.17
CA HIS A 411 0.88 -0.06 4.08
C HIS A 411 1.57 -0.25 5.45
N ALA A 412 2.29 -1.35 5.62
CA ALA A 412 3.08 -1.60 6.83
C ALA A 412 4.12 -0.48 7.10
N THR A 413 4.66 0.14 6.05
CA THR A 413 5.75 1.12 6.15
C THR A 413 5.34 2.56 5.81
N ALA A 414 4.11 2.78 5.34
CA ALA A 414 3.64 4.11 4.94
C ALA A 414 2.12 4.23 5.03
N ALA A 415 1.62 5.45 5.13
CA ALA A 415 0.21 5.76 4.96
C ALA A 415 0.04 7.06 4.17
N GLN A 416 -1.10 7.20 3.49
CA GLN A 416 -1.48 8.41 2.78
C GLN A 416 -2.97 8.68 2.93
N ALA A 417 -3.35 9.90 3.28
CA ALA A 417 -4.71 10.38 3.07
C ALA A 417 -4.75 11.19 1.78
N GLN A 418 -5.66 10.85 0.87
CA GLN A 418 -5.90 11.56 -0.38
C GLN A 418 -7.33 12.11 -0.36
N VAL A 419 -7.45 13.43 -0.25
CA VAL A 419 -8.73 14.12 -0.33
C VAL A 419 -9.06 14.32 -1.80
N HIS A 420 -10.24 13.85 -2.24
CA HIS A 420 -10.80 14.17 -3.54
C HIS A 420 -11.72 15.37 -3.40
N ALA A 421 -11.64 16.32 -4.34
CA ALA A 421 -12.38 17.57 -4.28
C ALA A 421 -12.74 18.10 -5.68
N VAL A 422 -13.75 18.98 -5.72
CA VAL A 422 -14.01 19.85 -6.87
C VAL A 422 -13.37 21.21 -6.57
N PHE A 423 -12.55 21.71 -7.48
CA PHE A 423 -11.99 23.06 -7.43
C PHE A 423 -12.74 23.98 -8.39
N GLU A 424 -13.20 25.12 -7.88
CA GLU A 424 -13.86 26.20 -8.61
C GLU A 424 -12.86 27.37 -8.74
N PRO A 425 -12.22 27.53 -9.90
CA PRO A 425 -11.26 28.61 -10.13
C PRO A 425 -11.90 30.00 -9.97
N ALA A 426 -11.19 30.94 -9.33
CA ALA A 426 -11.66 32.31 -9.15
C ALA A 426 -11.76 33.10 -10.47
N ASP A 427 -11.05 32.65 -11.50
CA ASP A 427 -11.07 33.23 -12.85
C ASP A 427 -12.32 32.85 -13.68
N GLY A 428 -13.20 32.02 -13.12
CA GLY A 428 -14.44 31.58 -13.77
C GLY A 428 -14.24 30.48 -14.82
N THR A 429 -13.04 29.91 -14.94
CA THR A 429 -12.83 28.70 -15.77
C THR A 429 -13.62 27.52 -15.19
N PRO A 430 -13.95 26.49 -16.01
CA PRO A 430 -14.77 25.37 -15.55
C PRO A 430 -14.20 24.69 -14.29
N PRO A 431 -15.08 24.19 -13.40
CA PRO A 431 -14.64 23.42 -12.24
C PRO A 431 -13.74 22.25 -12.65
N ARG A 432 -12.81 21.88 -11.78
CA ARG A 432 -11.84 20.80 -12.04
C ARG A 432 -11.87 19.78 -10.92
N LEU A 433 -11.70 18.51 -11.27
CA LEU A 433 -11.41 17.49 -10.27
C LEU A 433 -9.96 17.64 -9.83
N VAL A 434 -9.78 17.72 -8.53
CA VAL A 434 -8.45 17.83 -7.91
C VAL A 434 -8.32 16.88 -6.73
N ARG A 435 -7.08 16.63 -6.34
CA ARG A 435 -6.74 15.84 -5.17
C ARG A 435 -5.73 16.59 -4.33
N ALA A 436 -5.78 16.43 -3.01
CA ALA A 436 -4.72 16.87 -2.11
C ALA A 436 -4.32 15.67 -1.26
N SER A 437 -3.01 15.39 -1.16
CA SER A 437 -2.52 14.22 -0.44
C SER A 437 -1.58 14.62 0.68
N VAL A 438 -1.57 13.84 1.75
CA VAL A 438 -0.54 13.86 2.78
C VAL A 438 -0.07 12.44 3.04
N SER A 439 1.23 12.22 2.94
CA SER A 439 1.85 10.89 3.02
C SER A 439 2.95 10.88 4.07
N VAL A 440 3.05 9.79 4.81
CA VAL A 440 4.03 9.64 5.89
C VAL A 440 4.58 8.21 5.94
N PRO A 441 5.90 8.04 6.07
CA PRO A 441 6.46 6.76 6.51
C PRO A 441 5.95 6.45 7.91
N LYS A 442 5.62 5.20 8.19
CA LYS A 442 5.12 4.80 9.50
C LYS A 442 5.69 3.46 9.95
N PRO A 443 5.84 3.27 11.26
CA PRO A 443 6.01 1.93 11.80
C PRO A 443 4.73 1.10 11.61
N ASP A 444 4.88 -0.19 11.34
CA ASP A 444 3.78 -1.12 11.05
C ASP A 444 2.79 -1.30 12.21
N THR A 445 3.19 -0.97 13.42
CA THR A 445 2.33 -0.94 14.61
C THR A 445 1.38 0.25 14.67
N VAL A 446 1.58 1.29 13.85
CA VAL A 446 0.68 2.45 13.76
C VAL A 446 -0.36 2.16 12.69
N VAL A 447 -1.56 1.76 13.12
CA VAL A 447 -2.65 1.32 12.22
C VAL A 447 -3.97 2.01 12.55
N ALA A 448 -4.94 1.92 11.64
CA ALA A 448 -6.30 2.44 11.83
C ALA A 448 -6.29 3.91 12.29
N ALA A 449 -7.01 4.25 13.37
CA ALA A 449 -7.08 5.62 13.90
C ALA A 449 -5.72 6.23 14.26
N GLY A 450 -4.67 5.41 14.44
CA GLY A 450 -3.31 5.90 14.66
C GLY A 450 -2.68 6.58 13.47
N VAL A 451 -3.12 6.25 12.26
CA VAL A 451 -2.65 6.92 11.04
C VAL A 451 -2.99 8.41 11.08
N TRP A 452 -4.17 8.79 11.59
CA TRP A 452 -4.54 10.21 11.73
C TRP A 452 -3.60 11.00 12.64
N GLN A 453 -3.01 10.38 13.68
CA GLN A 453 -2.04 11.06 14.55
C GLN A 453 -0.75 11.46 13.81
N LEU A 454 -0.42 10.76 12.72
CA LEU A 454 0.74 11.07 11.88
C LEU A 454 0.40 12.09 10.79
N LEU A 455 -0.83 12.09 10.27
CA LEU A 455 -1.24 12.93 9.13
C LEU A 455 -1.83 14.29 9.53
N ARG A 456 -2.55 14.38 10.66
CA ARG A 456 -3.30 15.56 11.11
C ARG A 456 -2.53 16.88 11.13
N PRO A 457 -1.26 16.95 11.58
CA PRO A 457 -0.60 18.24 11.75
C PRO A 457 -0.31 19.00 10.44
N HIS A 458 -0.68 18.45 9.28
CA HIS A 458 -0.18 18.87 7.97
C HIS A 458 -1.26 19.02 6.89
N LEU A 459 -2.54 19.03 7.28
CA LEU A 459 -3.61 19.23 6.33
C LEU A 459 -4.85 19.80 7.05
N SER A 460 -4.92 21.14 7.18
CA SER A 460 -6.14 21.82 7.67
C SER A 460 -7.40 21.42 6.88
N LEU A 461 -7.22 20.99 5.62
CA LEU A 461 -8.26 20.40 4.79
C LEU A 461 -8.89 19.12 5.38
N LEU A 462 -8.21 18.32 6.19
CA LEU A 462 -8.81 17.16 6.86
C LEU A 462 -9.83 17.61 7.92
N ALA A 463 -9.56 18.72 8.60
CA ALA A 463 -10.52 19.33 9.53
C ALA A 463 -11.71 19.91 8.77
N ALA A 464 -11.47 20.67 7.69
CA ALA A 464 -12.54 21.22 6.86
C ALA A 464 -13.46 20.15 6.27
N LEU A 465 -12.92 19.02 5.80
CA LEU A 465 -13.71 17.88 5.35
C LEU A 465 -14.57 17.30 6.48
N GLY A 466 -14.00 17.09 7.67
CA GLY A 466 -14.73 16.57 8.83
C GLY A 466 -15.84 17.49 9.32
N GLU A 467 -15.68 18.80 9.13
CA GLU A 467 -16.66 19.84 9.49
C GLU A 467 -17.65 20.18 8.36
N GLY A 468 -17.51 19.58 7.18
CA GLY A 468 -18.35 19.87 6.01
C GLY A 468 -18.18 21.32 5.53
N ARG A 469 -16.94 21.78 5.38
CA ARG A 469 -16.61 23.14 4.95
C ARG A 469 -15.81 23.14 3.64
N SER A 470 -16.01 24.20 2.87
CA SER A 470 -15.14 24.55 1.74
C SER A 470 -13.82 25.15 2.22
N MET A 471 -12.84 25.24 1.32
CA MET A 471 -11.58 25.97 1.55
C MET A 471 -11.40 27.03 0.47
N ASP A 472 -10.97 28.22 0.85
CA ASP A 472 -10.53 29.26 -0.08
C ASP A 472 -9.02 29.13 -0.27
N LEU A 473 -8.60 28.92 -1.51
CA LEU A 473 -7.20 28.77 -1.91
C LEU A 473 -6.68 30.08 -2.52
N ASP A 474 -5.45 30.45 -2.16
CA ASP A 474 -4.76 31.62 -2.68
C ASP A 474 -3.35 31.25 -3.13
N GLY A 475 -3.20 31.02 -4.43
CA GLY A 475 -1.92 30.68 -5.05
C GLY A 475 -1.44 29.24 -4.86
N MET A 476 -2.29 28.34 -4.34
CA MET A 476 -1.95 26.93 -4.06
C MET A 476 -1.34 26.24 -5.30
N PRO A 477 -0.16 25.60 -5.22
CA PRO A 477 0.41 24.94 -6.39
C PRO A 477 -0.45 23.75 -6.83
N LEU A 478 -0.90 23.77 -8.08
CA LEU A 478 -1.71 22.73 -8.73
C LEU A 478 -0.93 22.16 -9.92
N THR A 479 -0.75 20.84 -9.94
CA THR A 479 -0.13 20.13 -11.06
C THR A 479 -1.11 19.93 -12.22
N ASP A 480 -0.59 19.67 -13.42
CA ASP A 480 -1.42 19.33 -14.59
C ASP A 480 -2.25 18.05 -14.37
N GLU A 481 -1.78 17.14 -13.51
CA GLU A 481 -2.51 15.91 -13.11
C GLU A 481 -3.61 16.16 -12.07
N GLY A 482 -3.83 17.42 -11.67
CA GLY A 482 -4.86 17.79 -10.71
C GLY A 482 -4.47 17.56 -9.25
N ASP A 483 -3.19 17.43 -8.93
CA ASP A 483 -2.73 17.30 -7.54
C ASP A 483 -2.36 18.68 -6.96
N LEU A 484 -3.01 19.06 -5.87
CA LEU A 484 -2.69 20.22 -5.06
C LEU A 484 -1.54 19.87 -4.13
N ILE A 485 -0.43 20.61 -4.23
CA ILE A 485 0.69 20.52 -3.29
C ILE A 485 0.33 21.35 -2.08
N TRP A 486 -0.33 20.70 -1.11
CA TRP A 486 -0.95 21.39 0.02
C TRP A 486 0.05 22.20 0.85
N ASP A 487 -0.30 23.46 1.10
CA ASP A 487 0.36 24.39 2.00
C ASP A 487 -0.70 25.15 2.81
N ASP A 488 -0.73 24.96 4.13
CA ASP A 488 -1.71 25.60 5.02
C ASP A 488 -1.63 27.13 4.99
N ALA A 489 -0.49 27.72 4.60
CA ALA A 489 -0.37 29.18 4.46
C ALA A 489 -1.21 29.75 3.29
N GLN A 490 -1.57 28.88 2.34
CA GLN A 490 -2.26 29.25 1.09
C GLN A 490 -3.73 28.81 1.10
N ALA A 491 -4.25 28.40 2.25
CA ALA A 491 -5.62 27.90 2.41
C ALA A 491 -6.29 28.52 3.63
N ARG A 492 -7.57 28.89 3.48
CA ARG A 492 -8.42 29.36 4.59
C ARG A 492 -9.74 28.61 4.61
N THR A 493 -10.26 28.35 5.80
CA THR A 493 -11.58 27.74 5.95
C THR A 493 -12.67 28.66 5.39
N GLY A 494 -13.49 28.13 4.50
CA GLY A 494 -14.58 28.85 3.86
C GLY A 494 -15.96 28.55 4.47
N GLU A 495 -16.99 28.81 3.67
CA GLU A 495 -18.39 28.58 4.02
C GLU A 495 -18.73 27.08 4.15
N PRO A 496 -19.82 26.72 4.87
CA PRO A 496 -20.34 25.36 4.89
C PRO A 496 -20.57 24.82 3.47
N ALA A 497 -20.11 23.60 3.23
CA ALA A 497 -20.23 22.89 1.96
C ALA A 497 -20.43 21.40 2.25
N ASP A 498 -21.70 20.96 2.22
CA ASP A 498 -22.03 19.54 2.34
C ASP A 498 -21.50 18.76 1.12
N ALA A 499 -20.78 17.67 1.37
CA ALA A 499 -20.12 16.93 0.30
C ALA A 499 -21.11 16.23 -0.64
N LEU A 500 -22.25 15.73 -0.13
CA LEU A 500 -23.27 15.07 -0.95
C LEU A 500 -24.00 16.08 -1.84
N ALA A 501 -24.33 17.27 -1.30
CA ALA A 501 -24.88 18.38 -2.07
C ALA A 501 -23.89 18.88 -3.12
N THR A 502 -22.60 19.01 -2.75
CA THR A 502 -21.51 19.35 -3.68
C THR A 502 -21.43 18.33 -4.81
N ALA A 503 -21.36 17.04 -4.47
CA ALA A 503 -21.24 15.97 -5.45
C ALA A 503 -22.43 15.96 -6.43
N ARG A 504 -23.65 16.17 -5.92
CA ARG A 504 -24.85 16.25 -6.76
C ARG A 504 -24.81 17.38 -7.78
N VAL A 505 -24.30 18.55 -7.40
CA VAL A 505 -24.42 19.77 -8.21
C VAL A 505 -23.18 20.04 -9.08
N ALA A 506 -21.98 19.83 -8.53
CA ALA A 506 -20.73 20.27 -9.14
C ALA A 506 -19.91 19.13 -9.77
N LEU A 507 -20.10 17.87 -9.35
CA LEU A 507 -19.25 16.77 -9.82
C LEU A 507 -19.37 16.51 -11.31
N SER A 508 -20.59 16.61 -11.86
CA SER A 508 -20.85 16.37 -13.30
C SER A 508 -20.33 17.49 -14.20
N THR A 509 -20.08 18.68 -13.65
CA THR A 509 -19.56 19.83 -14.41
C THR A 509 -18.04 19.93 -14.36
N ALA A 510 -17.39 19.14 -13.49
CA ALA A 510 -15.96 19.17 -13.27
C ALA A 510 -15.18 18.44 -14.38
N VAL A 511 -14.13 19.09 -14.88
CA VAL A 511 -13.18 18.51 -15.84
C VAL A 511 -12.19 17.62 -15.09
N ALA A 512 -12.00 16.38 -15.55
CA ALA A 512 -10.99 15.49 -15.01
C ALA A 512 -9.58 15.88 -15.50
N PRO A 513 -8.55 15.73 -14.66
CA PRO A 513 -7.18 15.94 -15.10
C PRO A 513 -6.69 14.78 -15.98
N PRO A 514 -5.71 15.03 -16.89
CA PRO A 514 -4.95 13.96 -17.52
C PRO A 514 -4.11 13.19 -16.50
N VAL A 515 -3.64 12.00 -16.89
CA VAL A 515 -2.67 11.20 -16.12
C VAL A 515 -1.34 11.16 -16.88
N ALA A 516 -0.26 11.47 -16.19
CA ALA A 516 1.10 11.46 -16.70
C ALA A 516 1.46 10.05 -17.19
N PRO A 517 2.24 9.91 -18.29
CA PRO A 517 2.48 8.61 -18.91
C PRO A 517 3.05 7.57 -17.96
N LEU A 518 3.96 7.98 -17.07
CA LEU A 518 4.53 7.07 -16.09
C LEU A 518 3.44 6.55 -15.14
N ASP A 519 2.51 7.40 -14.72
CA ASP A 519 1.50 7.10 -13.71
C ASP A 519 0.23 6.44 -14.23
N ARG A 520 0.18 6.10 -15.52
CA ARG A 520 -0.92 5.32 -16.10
C ARG A 520 -0.80 3.86 -15.72
N HIS A 521 -1.78 3.39 -14.98
CA HIS A 521 -1.90 1.99 -14.56
C HIS A 521 -3.35 1.71 -14.17
N PRO A 522 -3.95 0.53 -14.43
CA PRO A 522 -5.35 0.30 -14.11
C PRO A 522 -5.74 0.58 -12.65
N THR A 523 -4.87 0.26 -11.68
CA THR A 523 -5.10 0.57 -10.25
C THR A 523 -5.13 2.07 -9.90
N ARG A 524 -4.65 2.94 -10.81
CA ARG A 524 -4.69 4.39 -10.65
C ARG A 524 -6.05 4.99 -11.03
N LEU A 525 -6.92 4.21 -11.68
CA LEU A 525 -8.29 4.63 -11.96
C LEU A 525 -9.05 4.72 -10.63
N ALA A 526 -9.38 5.95 -10.24
CA ALA A 526 -10.02 6.32 -8.98
C ALA A 526 -10.92 7.54 -9.21
N GLU A 527 -11.94 7.35 -10.02
CA GLU A 527 -12.78 8.42 -10.56
C GLU A 527 -13.95 8.73 -9.60
N PRO A 528 -14.06 9.94 -9.02
CA PRO A 528 -15.19 10.27 -8.16
C PRO A 528 -16.52 10.19 -8.90
N VAL A 529 -17.49 9.51 -8.29
CA VAL A 529 -18.86 9.37 -8.79
C VAL A 529 -19.86 9.64 -7.67
N PHE A 530 -21.04 10.14 -8.05
CA PHE A 530 -22.17 10.32 -7.15
C PHE A 530 -23.32 9.43 -7.61
N LEU A 531 -23.85 8.62 -6.69
CA LEU A 531 -24.83 7.59 -6.98
C LEU A 531 -26.15 7.89 -6.26
N GLU A 532 -27.15 8.12 -7.11
CA GLU A 532 -28.59 8.25 -6.97
C GLU A 532 -29.47 7.01 -7.08
N GLY A 533 -30.44 6.75 -6.18
CA GLY A 533 -31.58 5.89 -6.52
C GLY A 533 -31.21 4.49 -7.05
N TYR A 534 -30.15 3.92 -6.48
CA TYR A 534 -29.67 2.58 -6.81
C TYR A 534 -30.37 1.53 -5.95
N ASP A 535 -30.49 0.33 -6.50
CA ASP A 535 -30.91 -0.85 -5.75
C ASP A 535 -29.68 -1.51 -5.13
N THR A 536 -29.80 -1.96 -3.87
CA THR A 536 -28.75 -2.70 -3.17
C THR A 536 -29.06 -4.18 -3.15
N HIS A 537 -28.06 -5.00 -3.48
CA HIS A 537 -28.16 -6.46 -3.41
C HIS A 537 -26.94 -7.05 -2.71
N GLN A 538 -27.18 -7.91 -1.73
CA GLN A 538 -26.16 -8.60 -0.95
C GLN A 538 -26.22 -10.10 -1.27
N ASP A 539 -25.12 -10.66 -1.77
CA ASP A 539 -24.95 -12.11 -1.95
C ASP A 539 -23.68 -12.57 -1.23
N GLY A 540 -23.84 -13.36 -0.16
CA GLY A 540 -22.76 -13.65 0.77
C GLY A 540 -22.12 -12.36 1.30
N ASP A 541 -20.80 -12.22 1.11
CA ASP A 541 -20.03 -11.02 1.46
C ASP A 541 -19.98 -9.97 0.35
N THR A 542 -20.53 -10.27 -0.83
CA THR A 542 -20.50 -9.37 -1.99
C THR A 542 -21.69 -8.43 -1.97
N LEU A 543 -21.41 -7.15 -1.75
CA LEU A 543 -22.38 -6.06 -1.92
C LEU A 543 -22.32 -5.54 -3.35
N THR A 544 -23.48 -5.31 -3.96
CA THR A 544 -23.60 -4.71 -5.30
C THR A 544 -24.62 -3.58 -5.31
N PHE A 545 -24.34 -2.54 -6.11
CA PHE A 545 -25.26 -1.46 -6.41
C PHE A 545 -25.71 -1.56 -7.86
N THR A 546 -27.02 -1.53 -8.10
CA THR A 546 -27.59 -1.46 -9.45
C THR A 546 -28.11 -0.06 -9.70
N VAL A 547 -27.51 0.65 -10.65
CA VAL A 547 -27.83 2.02 -11.02
C VAL A 547 -28.06 2.10 -12.53
N ALA A 548 -29.19 2.66 -12.96
CA ALA A 548 -29.55 2.77 -14.38
C ALA A 548 -29.41 1.44 -15.17
N GLY A 549 -29.72 0.30 -14.53
CA GLY A 549 -29.61 -1.04 -15.12
C GLY A 549 -28.19 -1.62 -15.20
N GLN A 550 -27.18 -0.91 -14.69
CA GLN A 550 -25.81 -1.41 -14.56
C GLN A 550 -25.52 -1.82 -13.11
N THR A 551 -24.92 -2.99 -12.94
CA THR A 551 -24.56 -3.52 -11.62
C THR A 551 -23.07 -3.37 -11.38
N PHE A 552 -22.72 -2.76 -10.24
CA PHE A 552 -21.34 -2.57 -9.80
C PHE A 552 -21.10 -3.25 -8.46
N PRO A 553 -20.08 -4.09 -8.33
CA PRO A 553 -19.59 -4.55 -7.03
C PRO A 553 -19.12 -3.36 -6.19
N VAL A 554 -19.48 -3.37 -4.91
CA VAL A 554 -19.02 -2.40 -3.92
C VAL A 554 -17.88 -3.02 -3.15
N ASP A 555 -16.72 -2.36 -3.21
CA ASP A 555 -15.51 -2.77 -2.49
C ASP A 555 -15.60 -2.30 -1.03
N THR A 556 -16.26 -3.13 -0.21
CA THR A 556 -16.41 -2.89 1.23
C THR A 556 -15.11 -3.12 2.00
N ASP A 557 -14.17 -3.86 1.43
CA ASP A 557 -12.85 -4.15 2.01
C ASP A 557 -11.98 -2.90 2.09
N ARG A 558 -12.15 -1.96 1.14
CA ARG A 558 -11.47 -0.65 1.09
C ARG A 558 -12.05 0.42 2.00
N ILE A 559 -13.06 0.11 2.80
CA ILE A 559 -13.60 1.08 3.77
C ILE A 559 -12.64 1.11 4.99
N PRO A 560 -12.03 2.27 5.31
CA PRO A 560 -11.02 2.33 6.35
C PRO A 560 -11.64 2.09 7.74
N GLU A 561 -10.98 1.25 8.55
CA GLU A 561 -11.30 1.09 9.99
C GLU A 561 -11.03 2.37 10.81
N ALA A 562 -10.34 3.35 10.20
CA ALA A 562 -10.04 4.65 10.77
C ALA A 562 -11.20 5.66 10.64
N GLY A 563 -12.43 5.22 10.35
CA GLY A 563 -13.60 6.09 10.21
C GLY A 563 -14.90 5.41 10.62
N PRO A 564 -16.02 6.17 10.64
CA PRO A 564 -17.34 5.67 11.05
C PRO A 564 -18.09 4.89 9.95
N LEU A 565 -17.54 4.80 8.74
CA LEU A 565 -18.18 4.12 7.61
C LEU A 565 -18.04 2.59 7.75
N THR A 566 -19.13 1.85 7.56
CA THR A 566 -19.17 0.37 7.69
C THR A 566 -19.89 -0.27 6.50
N PRO A 567 -19.68 -1.57 6.20
CA PRO A 567 -20.41 -2.25 5.13
C PRO A 567 -21.92 -2.14 5.30
N GLU A 568 -22.41 -2.25 6.53
CA GLU A 568 -23.84 -2.23 6.84
C GLU A 568 -24.44 -0.85 6.58
N THR A 569 -23.71 0.22 6.93
CA THR A 569 -24.16 1.60 6.66
C THR A 569 -24.13 1.93 5.17
N VAL A 570 -23.20 1.33 4.41
CA VAL A 570 -23.17 1.44 2.95
C VAL A 570 -24.32 0.67 2.31
N ALA A 571 -24.58 -0.57 2.74
CA ALA A 571 -25.69 -1.37 2.22
C ALA A 571 -27.08 -0.75 2.47
N ALA A 572 -27.22 -0.02 3.58
CA ALA A 572 -28.46 0.66 3.96
C ALA A 572 -28.57 2.12 3.50
N SER A 573 -27.64 2.58 2.64
CA SER A 573 -27.57 3.99 2.22
C SER A 573 -28.52 4.30 1.06
N GLY A 574 -28.99 5.56 1.00
CA GLY A 574 -29.84 6.06 -0.09
C GLY A 574 -29.11 6.95 -1.10
N ALA A 575 -27.87 7.34 -0.80
CA ALA A 575 -26.99 8.10 -1.67
C ALA A 575 -25.53 7.78 -1.34
N CYS A 576 -24.65 7.79 -2.34
CA CYS A 576 -23.24 7.48 -2.14
C CYS A 576 -22.31 8.36 -2.99
N ILE A 577 -21.27 8.90 -2.36
CA ILE A 577 -20.06 9.35 -3.07
C ILE A 577 -19.08 8.19 -3.04
N ALA A 578 -18.63 7.75 -4.21
CA ALA A 578 -17.68 6.66 -4.35
C ALA A 578 -16.56 7.01 -5.33
N LEU A 579 -15.50 6.21 -5.32
CA LEU A 579 -14.52 6.14 -6.41
C LEU A 579 -14.88 4.95 -7.30
N LEU A 580 -15.08 5.20 -8.58
CA LEU A 580 -15.10 4.17 -9.60
C LEU A 580 -13.66 3.73 -9.86
N ARG A 581 -13.40 2.44 -9.72
CA ARG A 581 -12.08 1.83 -9.82
C ARG A 581 -12.08 0.63 -10.74
N TRP A 582 -10.90 0.22 -11.20
CA TRP A 582 -10.72 -1.04 -11.91
C TRP A 582 -9.84 -1.98 -11.09
N ASP A 583 -10.42 -3.09 -10.63
CA ASP A 583 -9.73 -4.13 -9.86
C ASP A 583 -10.24 -5.51 -10.29
N ASP A 584 -9.34 -6.49 -10.34
CA ASP A 584 -9.64 -7.90 -10.64
C ASP A 584 -10.49 -8.09 -11.91
N GLY A 585 -10.17 -7.32 -12.96
CA GLY A 585 -10.80 -7.47 -14.27
C GLY A 585 -12.21 -6.89 -14.38
N GLY A 586 -12.62 -6.00 -13.48
CA GLY A 586 -13.91 -5.30 -13.54
C GLY A 586 -13.93 -3.94 -12.87
N PHE A 587 -14.94 -3.14 -13.20
CA PHE A 587 -15.22 -1.88 -12.50
C PHE A 587 -15.85 -2.13 -11.13
N ARG A 588 -15.40 -1.41 -10.10
CA ARG A 588 -15.90 -1.50 -8.72
C ARG A 588 -16.09 -0.12 -8.11
N LEU A 589 -16.93 -0.03 -7.09
CA LEU A 589 -17.20 1.19 -6.33
C LEU A 589 -16.51 1.12 -4.97
N GLN A 590 -15.61 2.05 -4.67
CA GLN A 590 -15.09 2.27 -3.31
C GLN A 590 -15.86 3.42 -2.65
N PRO A 591 -16.68 3.17 -1.61
CA PRO A 591 -17.43 4.22 -0.93
C PRO A 591 -16.52 5.21 -0.18
N LEU A 592 -16.74 6.51 -0.38
CA LEU A 592 -16.10 7.60 0.38
C LEU A 592 -17.05 8.25 1.39
N ALA A 593 -18.32 8.38 1.01
CA ALA A 593 -19.36 8.92 1.86
C ALA A 593 -20.74 8.35 1.50
N VAL A 594 -21.63 8.24 2.47
CA VAL A 594 -23.01 7.80 2.26
C VAL A 594 -24.01 8.63 3.03
N LEU A 595 -25.23 8.74 2.49
CA LEU A 595 -26.40 9.22 3.23
C LEU A 595 -27.11 8.02 3.84
N ALA A 596 -27.01 7.87 5.16
CA ALA A 596 -27.64 6.79 5.91
C ALA A 596 -28.78 7.33 6.79
N THR A 597 -29.74 6.46 7.13
CA THR A 597 -30.78 6.79 8.11
C THR A 597 -30.42 6.22 9.47
N VAL A 598 -30.06 7.07 10.42
CA VAL A 598 -29.73 6.69 11.80
C VAL A 598 -30.80 7.25 12.74
N ARG A 599 -31.49 6.38 13.48
CA ARG A 599 -32.58 6.77 14.42
C ARG A 599 -33.63 7.68 13.76
N ARG A 600 -34.06 7.34 12.53
CA ARG A 600 -35.02 8.10 11.70
C ARG A 600 -34.56 9.50 11.28
N LYS A 601 -33.26 9.80 11.36
CA LYS A 601 -32.67 11.03 10.82
C LYS A 601 -31.67 10.68 9.73
N SER A 602 -31.68 11.43 8.64
CA SER A 602 -30.66 11.33 7.61
C SER A 602 -29.35 11.92 8.13
N VAL A 603 -28.27 11.17 8.04
CA VAL A 603 -26.93 11.55 8.50
C VAL A 603 -25.93 11.17 7.41
N ALA A 604 -25.05 12.12 7.07
CA ALA A 604 -23.92 11.85 6.20
C ALA A 604 -22.80 11.16 7.01
N LEU A 605 -22.31 10.03 6.51
CA LEU A 605 -21.17 9.31 7.07
C LEU A 605 -20.03 9.33 6.06
N HIS A 606 -18.85 9.77 6.48
CA HIS A 606 -17.67 9.89 5.62
C HIS A 606 -16.55 8.96 6.11
N ALA A 607 -15.85 8.32 5.18
CA ALA A 607 -14.67 7.49 5.47
C ALA A 607 -13.60 8.26 6.25
N GLY A 608 -13.42 9.56 5.95
CA GLY A 608 -12.48 10.46 6.61
C GLY A 608 -13.04 11.26 7.79
N ALA A 609 -14.24 10.96 8.32
CA ALA A 609 -14.88 11.82 9.33
C ALA A 609 -14.10 11.97 10.65
N TRP A 610 -13.18 11.05 10.95
CA TRP A 610 -12.30 11.16 12.12
C TRP A 610 -11.00 11.91 11.81
N ALA A 611 -10.76 12.33 10.57
CA ALA A 611 -9.49 12.91 10.18
C ALA A 611 -9.16 14.21 10.93
N GLY A 612 -10.14 15.10 11.14
CA GLY A 612 -10.01 16.33 11.93
C GLY A 612 -10.11 16.17 13.46
N GLY A 613 -10.28 14.93 13.95
CA GLY A 613 -10.72 14.64 15.31
C GLY A 613 -12.21 14.35 15.37
N THR A 614 -12.66 13.65 16.42
CA THR A 614 -14.05 13.19 16.50
C THR A 614 -14.64 13.27 17.91
N THR A 615 -15.95 13.47 17.98
CA THR A 615 -16.75 13.33 19.21
C THR A 615 -17.42 11.96 19.31
N ASP A 616 -17.27 11.11 18.29
CA ASP A 616 -17.74 9.74 18.31
C ASP A 616 -17.02 8.93 19.39
N LYS A 617 -17.78 8.18 20.21
CA LYS A 617 -17.19 7.45 21.35
C LYS A 617 -16.24 6.34 20.91
N ALA A 618 -16.51 5.65 19.81
CA ALA A 618 -15.66 4.61 19.28
C ALA A 618 -14.38 5.23 18.69
N GLY A 619 -14.53 6.32 17.93
CA GLY A 619 -13.43 7.11 17.40
C GLY A 619 -12.51 7.66 18.49
N VAL A 620 -13.05 8.30 19.53
CA VAL A 620 -12.28 8.81 20.69
C VAL A 620 -11.50 7.69 21.38
N ARG A 621 -12.10 6.51 21.54
CA ARG A 621 -11.41 5.36 22.16
C ARG A 621 -10.28 4.83 21.26
N ALA A 622 -10.52 4.72 19.96
CA ALA A 622 -9.53 4.27 18.99
C ALA A 622 -8.36 5.25 18.90
N GLU A 623 -8.64 6.56 18.86
CA GLU A 623 -7.63 7.61 18.88
C GLU A 623 -6.80 7.57 20.16
N LYS A 624 -7.43 7.46 21.33
CA LYS A 624 -6.70 7.39 22.60
C LYS A 624 -5.71 6.21 22.62
N ALA A 625 -6.17 5.03 22.21
CA ALA A 625 -5.32 3.83 22.17
C ALA A 625 -4.13 4.01 21.21
N ALA A 626 -4.36 4.67 20.07
CA ALA A 626 -3.31 4.93 19.11
C ALA A 626 -2.33 6.02 19.56
N THR A 627 -2.80 7.08 20.22
CA THR A 627 -1.97 8.13 20.80
C THR A 627 -1.01 7.56 21.84
N ASP A 628 -1.46 6.63 22.68
CA ASP A 628 -0.59 5.96 23.67
C ASP A 628 0.54 5.19 22.96
N ALA A 629 0.24 4.47 21.87
CA ALA A 629 1.22 3.72 21.09
C ALA A 629 2.25 4.64 20.43
N VAL A 630 1.81 5.68 19.71
CA VAL A 630 2.69 6.64 19.03
C VAL A 630 3.56 7.41 20.05
N THR A 631 2.99 7.79 21.20
CA THR A 631 3.73 8.50 22.26
C THR A 631 4.86 7.64 22.82
N VAL A 632 4.59 6.36 23.12
CA VAL A 632 5.62 5.42 23.60
C VAL A 632 6.76 5.29 22.58
N LEU A 633 6.45 5.18 21.29
CA LEU A 633 7.49 5.09 20.27
C LEU A 633 8.26 6.39 20.09
N ARG A 634 7.60 7.55 20.10
CA ARG A 634 8.26 8.87 20.01
C ARG A 634 9.17 9.16 21.21
N GLU A 635 8.74 8.82 22.43
CA GLU A 635 9.61 8.95 23.61
C GLU A 635 10.89 8.12 23.45
N ARG A 636 10.76 6.89 22.93
CA ARG A 636 11.90 6.02 22.66
C ARG A 636 12.79 6.55 21.55
N ALA A 637 12.20 7.01 20.44
CA ALA A 637 12.92 7.65 19.35
C ALA A 637 13.77 8.81 19.87
N GLY A 638 13.16 9.70 20.67
CA GLY A 638 13.84 10.84 21.28
C GLY A 638 14.99 10.48 22.22
N ARG A 639 15.00 9.30 22.85
CA ARG A 639 16.10 8.84 23.73
C ARG A 639 17.16 8.01 23.01
N LEU A 640 16.75 7.17 22.06
CA LEU A 640 17.62 6.16 21.44
C LEU A 640 18.24 6.61 20.11
N LEU A 641 17.63 7.58 19.41
CA LEU A 641 18.15 8.12 18.15
C LEU A 641 19.06 9.34 18.37
N ARG A 642 18.93 10.05 19.51
CA ARG A 642 19.85 11.13 19.88
C ARG A 642 21.21 10.51 20.24
N LYS A 643 22.23 10.83 19.45
CA LYS A 643 23.64 10.62 19.78
C LYS A 643 24.30 11.95 20.04
#